data_AF-A0A933M706-F1
#
_entry.id   AF-A0A933M706-F1
#
_cell.length_a   1.000
_cell.length_b   1.000
_cell.length_c   1.000
_cell.angle_alpha   90.00
_cell.angle_beta   90.00
_cell.angle_gamma   90.00
#
_symmetry.space_group_name_H-M   'P 1'
#
loop_
_entity.id
_entity.type
_entity.pdbx_description
1 polymer ?
#
loop_
_entity_poly.entity_id
_entity_poly.type
_entity_poly.pdbx_seq_one_letter_code
_entity_poly.pdbx_strand_id
1 'polypeptide(L)'
;MEYLDFHLTLGPRTSRNRYAVSARSETAGEASGTFIPPLSEEQLENFVLKIGLTRRGVRRIGSSEWRAAQEFGRKLFQAVFSDQVRDTLVASHNDAVRQGKGLRLKLALQAPELADYPWEFLYDPANAQFLTLFEETPLVRYIDLPRPIQPLVVALPLRVLAVASSPRDYEALDIARERRNLEQALADLLPTRQVELEWLPSANLDALRAQLLKRAYHIFHFIGHGGFDQAKQDGVLVFETETQSARPVSGERLAIILGNHRTLRLAVLNACEGARTSRQDPFAGAAMTLVRTGNIPAVVAMQFEITDTAAIDFAQGFYSAISAGRPVDAAVGHGRQAIFARDNDVEWGTPVLYLRAADGYIFRFDMELQRKRAEQEQAAAIAAAERLAREKAEQERVVKEKAEQERVAREKEEQARRAQEEEDAKRIAAAKAESERLEREKAEQEQRAQEQAKAQVARERAEQERRAKEQAEQERSARDQAEQERLAREQPKGSTPRVQTIPLWAWAAGGVGALIVIVFVLFGVAGGFRPAATATATPTQVAQAASTTAPTTVLPLRTSSPTTTIAQATRTTAPTEIPRATGTNPPAPTPRVGEERVIGGAPMMFVPAGEFLMGSSDADKDASDDEKPQHRVFLDAYWMDKFEVTNAQYKKCVDAGKCQPPNPTRSYTRKSYYGNAQYDDYPVIYVSWTDAKTFCESAGKRLPTEAEWEKAARGTDARIYPWGNTFDKNLLNSADGGKGDTTSVGNYPQGASPYGVMDMAGNVWEWVADWYDASYYQNSPQSNPQGPSSGESRVLRGGSFYSDAVHVRAADRDRFILTRSDVIGFRCVA
;
A
#
# COMPACT_ATOMS: atom_id res chain seq x y z
N MET A 1 22.28 -25.86 -7.65
CA MET A 1 23.64 -25.35 -7.96
C MET A 1 24.63 -26.13 -7.12
N GLU A 2 25.80 -26.46 -7.67
CA GLU A 2 26.92 -27.04 -6.91
C GLU A 2 27.97 -25.95 -6.64
N TYR A 3 28.69 -26.12 -5.53
CA TYR A 3 29.70 -25.18 -5.06
C TYR A 3 31.01 -25.91 -4.78
N LEU A 4 32.13 -25.22 -4.98
CA LEU A 4 33.36 -25.45 -4.23
C LEU A 4 33.35 -24.56 -2.98
N ASP A 5 33.94 -25.02 -1.88
CA ASP A 5 33.99 -24.24 -0.64
C ASP A 5 35.35 -23.53 -0.46
N PHE A 6 35.30 -22.22 -0.27
CA PHE A 6 36.42 -21.40 0.20
C PHE A 6 36.20 -21.04 1.66
N HIS A 7 36.98 -21.63 2.56
CA HIS A 7 36.95 -21.32 3.98
C HIS A 7 37.81 -20.10 4.27
N LEU A 8 37.23 -19.06 4.86
CA LEU A 8 37.91 -17.85 5.31
C LEU A 8 37.71 -17.70 6.82
N THR A 9 38.77 -17.89 7.59
CA THR A 9 38.72 -17.80 9.06
C THR A 9 39.40 -16.54 9.53
N LEU A 10 38.68 -15.72 10.29
CA LEU A 10 39.25 -14.61 11.05
C LEU A 10 39.42 -15.08 12.50
N GLY A 11 40.67 -15.36 12.85
CA GLY A 11 41.11 -15.86 14.15
C GLY A 11 41.11 -14.77 15.23
N PRO A 12 41.63 -15.09 16.43
CA PRO A 12 41.71 -14.13 17.54
C PRO A 12 42.60 -12.92 17.21
N ARG A 13 42.35 -11.84 17.96
CA ARG A 13 43.09 -10.58 17.91
C ARG A 13 44.56 -10.80 18.31
N THR A 14 45.48 -10.53 17.38
CA THR A 14 46.93 -10.73 17.55
C THR A 14 47.64 -9.49 18.10
N SER A 15 47.07 -8.30 17.92
CA SER A 15 47.53 -7.04 18.53
C SER A 15 46.43 -5.96 18.47
N ARG A 16 46.73 -4.74 18.95
CA ARG A 16 45.73 -3.66 19.19
C ARG A 16 44.74 -3.41 18.05
N ASN A 17 45.11 -3.60 16.78
CA ASN A 17 44.13 -3.64 15.68
C ASN A 17 44.50 -4.64 14.56
N ARG A 18 44.79 -5.90 14.91
CA ARG A 18 45.15 -6.96 13.95
C ARG A 18 44.54 -8.30 14.33
N TYR A 19 44.09 -9.05 13.34
CA TYR A 19 43.50 -10.39 13.49
C TYR A 19 44.21 -11.37 12.54
N ALA A 20 44.42 -12.60 13.00
CA ALA A 20 44.96 -13.65 12.13
C ALA A 20 43.94 -14.02 11.05
N VAL A 21 44.37 -14.16 9.80
CA VAL A 21 43.52 -14.69 8.71
C VAL A 21 44.12 -16.01 8.24
N SER A 22 43.29 -17.04 8.10
CA SER A 22 43.62 -18.20 7.29
C SER A 22 42.55 -18.44 6.23
N ALA A 23 43.00 -18.76 5.02
CA ALA A 23 42.14 -19.19 3.94
C ALA A 23 42.49 -20.61 3.52
N ARG A 24 41.48 -21.43 3.26
CA ARG A 24 41.62 -22.82 2.81
C ARG A 24 40.65 -23.09 1.69
N SER A 25 41.19 -23.54 0.57
CA SER A 25 40.49 -23.96 -0.64
C SER A 25 40.69 -25.46 -0.85
N GLU A 26 39.65 -26.15 -1.31
CA GLU A 26 39.72 -27.57 -1.68
C GLU A 26 40.64 -27.83 -2.88
N THR A 27 40.90 -26.82 -3.71
CA THR A 27 41.70 -26.94 -4.95
C THR A 27 42.96 -26.07 -4.95
N ALA A 28 42.91 -24.88 -4.34
CA ALA A 28 44.03 -23.93 -4.31
C ALA A 28 44.89 -23.99 -3.02
N GLY A 29 44.59 -24.91 -2.09
CA GLY A 29 45.38 -25.12 -0.87
C GLY A 29 45.12 -24.10 0.23
N GLU A 30 46.14 -23.88 1.08
CA GLU A 30 46.04 -23.03 2.27
C GLU A 30 46.94 -21.80 2.18
N ALA A 31 46.43 -20.66 2.64
CA ALA A 31 47.14 -19.38 2.76
C ALA A 31 46.87 -18.74 4.12
N SER A 32 47.78 -17.86 4.55
CA SER A 32 47.64 -17.09 5.79
C SER A 32 47.93 -15.60 5.56
N GLY A 33 47.32 -14.75 6.37
CA GLY A 33 47.42 -13.30 6.26
C GLY A 33 47.08 -12.59 7.57
N THR A 34 46.86 -11.28 7.50
CA THR A 34 46.46 -10.47 8.66
C THR A 34 45.39 -9.48 8.24
N PHE A 35 44.23 -9.58 8.89
CA PHE A 35 43.17 -8.58 8.74
C PHE A 35 43.47 -7.40 9.66
N ILE A 36 43.45 -6.20 9.08
CA ILE A 36 43.45 -4.93 9.78
C ILE A 36 42.10 -4.30 9.48
N PRO A 37 41.22 -4.04 10.48
CA PRO A 37 39.97 -3.34 10.27
C PRO A 37 40.19 -2.03 9.48
N PRO A 38 39.52 -1.85 8.32
CA PRO A 38 39.82 -0.76 7.38
C PRO A 38 39.25 0.61 7.81
N LEU A 39 38.52 0.64 8.92
CA LEU A 39 37.79 1.79 9.46
C LEU A 39 37.97 1.81 10.98
N SER A 40 37.81 2.99 11.60
CA SER A 40 37.60 3.08 13.05
C SER A 40 36.21 2.55 13.44
N GLU A 41 36.00 2.27 14.73
CA GLU A 41 34.69 1.88 15.29
C GLU A 41 33.63 2.95 14.97
N GLU A 42 33.97 4.23 15.12
CA GLU A 42 33.16 5.40 14.74
C GLU A 42 32.84 5.45 13.22
N GLN A 43 33.81 5.11 12.35
CA GLN A 43 33.58 5.07 10.90
C GLN A 43 32.71 3.88 10.49
N LEU A 44 32.77 2.77 11.22
CA LEU A 44 31.86 1.65 11.06
C LEU A 44 30.45 2.01 11.54
N GLU A 45 30.31 2.66 12.70
CA GLU A 45 29.02 3.13 13.25
C GLU A 45 28.36 4.13 12.27
N ASN A 46 29.12 5.11 11.76
CA ASN A 46 28.63 6.03 10.73
C ASN A 46 28.24 5.34 9.41
N PHE A 47 28.94 4.26 9.01
CA PHE A 47 28.53 3.47 7.85
C PHE A 47 27.24 2.68 8.11
N VAL A 48 27.13 2.03 9.27
CA VAL A 48 25.95 1.29 9.72
C VAL A 48 24.72 2.22 9.80
N LEU A 49 24.87 3.44 10.29
CA LEU A 49 23.82 4.45 10.28
C LEU A 49 23.46 4.91 8.86
N LYS A 50 24.45 5.19 7.99
CA LYS A 50 24.22 5.61 6.60
C LYS A 50 23.52 4.56 5.74
N ILE A 51 23.68 3.27 6.06
CA ILE A 51 22.99 2.16 5.38
C ILE A 51 21.67 1.79 6.08
N GLY A 52 21.60 1.83 7.40
CA GLY A 52 20.42 1.41 8.17
C GLY A 52 19.28 2.44 8.26
N LEU A 53 19.53 3.70 7.93
CA LEU A 53 18.53 4.78 7.94
C LEU A 53 17.80 4.95 6.59
N THR A 54 17.51 3.86 5.88
CA THR A 54 16.85 3.83 4.56
C THR A 54 15.38 4.28 4.59
N ARG A 55 15.17 5.59 4.78
CA ARG A 55 13.83 6.21 4.69
C ARG A 55 13.25 6.08 3.28
N ARG A 56 11.97 5.67 3.26
CA ARG A 56 11.14 5.29 2.12
C ARG A 56 11.38 6.10 0.84
N GLY A 57 11.83 5.40 -0.20
CA GLY A 57 11.88 5.87 -1.58
C GLY A 57 12.51 4.81 -2.48
N VAL A 58 11.91 4.54 -3.63
CA VAL A 58 12.48 3.66 -4.66
C VAL A 58 13.70 4.36 -5.27
N ARG A 59 14.86 3.70 -5.29
CA ARG A 59 16.16 4.32 -5.64
C ARG A 59 16.99 3.41 -6.55
N ARG A 60 17.87 4.01 -7.33
CA ARG A 60 18.56 3.33 -8.43
C ARG A 60 20.05 3.16 -8.18
N ILE A 61 20.54 2.00 -8.62
CA ILE A 61 21.94 1.63 -8.85
C ILE A 61 22.78 2.88 -9.17
N GLY A 62 23.69 3.24 -8.27
CA GLY A 62 24.44 4.50 -8.37
C GLY A 62 23.92 5.65 -7.50
N SER A 63 23.24 5.37 -6.39
CA SER A 63 22.95 6.33 -5.31
C SER A 63 24.15 6.62 -4.40
N SER A 64 23.97 7.51 -3.42
CA SER A 64 24.92 7.79 -2.34
C SER A 64 25.23 6.55 -1.51
N GLU A 65 24.18 5.81 -1.17
CA GLU A 65 24.19 4.62 -0.34
C GLU A 65 24.86 3.45 -1.08
N TRP A 66 24.54 3.27 -2.37
CA TRP A 66 25.24 2.32 -3.24
C TRP A 66 26.75 2.60 -3.31
N ARG A 67 27.16 3.86 -3.52
CA ARG A 67 28.59 4.24 -3.55
C ARG A 67 29.27 4.03 -2.19
N ALA A 68 28.57 4.34 -1.09
CA ALA A 68 29.08 4.11 0.25
C ALA A 68 29.30 2.61 0.52
N ALA A 69 28.33 1.77 0.18
CA ALA A 69 28.44 0.31 0.27
C ALA A 69 29.56 -0.23 -0.63
N GLN A 70 29.72 0.31 -1.85
CA GLN A 70 30.76 -0.07 -2.80
C GLN A 70 32.16 0.27 -2.26
N GLU A 71 32.35 1.48 -1.72
CA GLU A 71 33.64 1.93 -1.18
C GLU A 71 33.98 1.24 0.15
N PHE A 72 32.99 1.04 1.04
CA PHE A 72 33.13 0.19 2.23
C PHE A 72 33.54 -1.24 1.83
N GLY A 73 32.78 -1.83 0.90
CA GLY A 73 32.99 -3.19 0.41
C GLY A 73 34.36 -3.39 -0.20
N ARG A 74 34.83 -2.41 -0.98
CA ARG A 74 36.15 -2.38 -1.60
C ARG A 74 37.26 -2.31 -0.56
N LYS A 75 37.11 -1.46 0.46
CA LYS A 75 38.06 -1.38 1.60
C LYS A 75 38.09 -2.68 2.39
N LEU A 76 36.93 -3.27 2.69
CA LEU A 76 36.80 -4.53 3.43
C LEU A 76 37.42 -5.70 2.66
N PHE A 77 37.15 -5.79 1.36
CA PHE A 77 37.75 -6.78 0.46
C PHE A 77 39.28 -6.64 0.44
N GLN A 78 39.81 -5.44 0.26
CA GLN A 78 41.27 -5.19 0.26
C GLN A 78 41.93 -5.48 1.62
N ALA A 79 41.21 -5.30 2.74
CA ALA A 79 41.72 -5.56 4.07
C ALA A 79 41.76 -7.06 4.45
N VAL A 80 40.82 -7.86 3.94
CA VAL A 80 40.73 -9.31 4.25
C VAL A 80 41.39 -10.20 3.20
N PHE A 81 41.33 -9.82 1.92
CA PHE A 81 42.02 -10.48 0.81
C PHE A 81 43.33 -9.75 0.50
N SER A 82 44.28 -9.88 1.42
CA SER A 82 45.67 -9.41 1.28
C SER A 82 46.58 -10.53 0.76
N ASP A 83 47.52 -10.19 -0.13
CA ASP A 83 48.60 -11.06 -0.61
C ASP A 83 48.13 -12.49 -0.96
N GLN A 84 48.74 -13.52 -0.37
CA GLN A 84 48.45 -14.94 -0.63
C GLN A 84 46.97 -15.30 -0.46
N VAL A 85 46.26 -14.66 0.47
CA VAL A 85 44.83 -14.92 0.73
C VAL A 85 43.96 -14.54 -0.48
N ARG A 86 44.33 -13.46 -1.18
CA ARG A 86 43.68 -13.03 -2.43
C ARG A 86 44.04 -13.95 -3.59
N ASP A 87 45.30 -14.34 -3.69
CA ASP A 87 45.76 -15.15 -4.81
C ASP A 87 45.14 -16.56 -4.74
N THR A 88 44.97 -17.12 -3.54
CA THR A 88 44.18 -18.34 -3.29
C THR A 88 42.68 -18.17 -3.58
N LEU A 89 42.08 -17.00 -3.29
CA LEU A 89 40.69 -16.70 -3.69
C LEU A 89 40.53 -16.73 -5.22
N VAL A 90 41.40 -16.02 -5.94
CA VAL A 90 41.36 -15.93 -7.41
C VAL A 90 41.57 -17.30 -8.06
N ALA A 91 42.52 -18.11 -7.56
CA ALA A 91 42.70 -19.49 -8.00
C ALA A 91 41.42 -20.33 -7.78
N SER A 92 40.83 -20.25 -6.58
CA SER A 92 39.61 -21.00 -6.24
C SER A 92 38.41 -20.62 -7.11
N HIS A 93 38.24 -19.33 -7.42
CA HIS A 93 37.17 -18.85 -8.30
C HIS A 93 37.36 -19.35 -9.73
N ASN A 94 38.58 -19.26 -10.27
CA ASN A 94 38.93 -19.83 -11.56
C ASN A 94 38.70 -21.36 -11.61
N ASP A 95 38.93 -22.07 -10.51
CA ASP A 95 38.70 -23.52 -10.40
C ASP A 95 37.21 -23.88 -10.37
N ALA A 96 36.40 -23.10 -9.66
CA ALA A 96 34.94 -23.24 -9.65
C ALA A 96 34.35 -23.02 -11.04
N VAL A 97 34.75 -21.93 -11.72
CA VAL A 97 34.33 -21.62 -13.10
C VAL A 97 34.74 -22.73 -14.08
N ARG A 98 35.96 -23.27 -13.99
CA ARG A 98 36.38 -24.42 -14.85
C ARG A 98 35.61 -25.72 -14.58
N GLN A 99 34.96 -25.86 -13.41
CA GLN A 99 34.11 -27.00 -13.08
C GLN A 99 32.61 -26.74 -13.33
N GLY A 100 32.21 -25.53 -13.75
CA GLY A 100 30.79 -25.16 -13.86
C GLY A 100 30.08 -25.03 -12.50
N LYS A 101 30.82 -24.67 -11.45
CA LYS A 101 30.36 -24.55 -10.06
C LYS A 101 30.45 -23.11 -9.57
N GLY A 102 29.67 -22.78 -8.54
CA GLY A 102 29.90 -21.56 -7.75
C GLY A 102 31.07 -21.74 -6.77
N LEU A 103 31.49 -20.64 -6.14
CA LEU A 103 32.45 -20.63 -5.04
C LEU A 103 31.78 -20.07 -3.77
N ARG A 104 31.44 -20.94 -2.83
CA ARG A 104 30.86 -20.52 -1.54
C ARG A 104 31.94 -19.96 -0.63
N LEU A 105 31.72 -18.77 -0.09
CA LEU A 105 32.60 -18.12 0.87
C LEU A 105 32.12 -18.45 2.30
N LYS A 106 32.78 -19.41 2.96
CA LYS A 106 32.51 -19.83 4.34
C LYS A 106 33.31 -18.96 5.32
N LEU A 107 32.69 -17.89 5.80
CA LEU A 107 33.27 -16.92 6.73
C LEU A 107 33.14 -17.41 8.18
N ALA A 108 34.25 -17.87 8.78
CA ALA A 108 34.31 -18.30 10.17
C ALA A 108 34.91 -17.19 11.05
N LEU A 109 34.09 -16.57 11.90
CA LEU A 109 34.49 -15.50 12.81
C LEU A 109 34.77 -16.07 14.21
N GLN A 110 36.04 -16.06 14.63
CA GLN A 110 36.44 -16.48 15.98
C GLN A 110 36.55 -15.30 16.96
N ALA A 111 36.72 -14.09 16.44
CA ALA A 111 36.65 -12.83 17.18
C ALA A 111 35.20 -12.29 17.14
N PRO A 112 34.45 -12.27 18.27
CA PRO A 112 33.03 -11.88 18.28
C PRO A 112 32.80 -10.43 17.81
N GLU A 113 33.73 -9.52 18.07
CA GLU A 113 33.62 -8.11 17.66
C GLU A 113 33.62 -7.91 16.13
N LEU A 114 34.00 -8.94 15.36
CA LEU A 114 33.94 -8.91 13.90
C LEU A 114 32.57 -9.35 13.35
N ALA A 115 31.62 -9.73 14.21
CA ALA A 115 30.24 -10.04 13.78
C ALA A 115 29.41 -8.78 13.47
N ASP A 116 29.75 -7.63 14.07
CA ASP A 116 29.11 -6.33 13.80
C ASP A 116 29.58 -5.70 12.46
N TYR A 117 30.55 -6.31 11.76
CA TYR A 117 30.92 -5.92 10.40
C TYR A 117 29.90 -6.48 9.38
N PRO A 118 29.31 -5.65 8.50
CA PRO A 118 28.41 -6.12 7.44
C PRO A 118 29.21 -6.67 6.24
N TRP A 119 29.80 -7.85 6.44
CA TRP A 119 30.57 -8.60 5.43
C TRP A 119 29.81 -8.86 4.13
N GLU A 120 28.47 -8.79 4.19
CA GLU A 120 27.58 -8.95 3.06
C GLU A 120 27.82 -7.90 1.96
N PHE A 121 28.42 -6.74 2.28
CA PHE A 121 28.83 -5.73 1.29
C PHE A 121 30.21 -5.98 0.66
N LEU A 122 30.86 -7.15 0.84
CA LEU A 122 32.15 -7.44 0.20
C LEU A 122 32.09 -7.22 -1.33
N TYR A 123 32.89 -6.26 -1.81
CA TYR A 123 32.91 -5.81 -3.20
C TYR A 123 34.27 -6.11 -3.84
N ASP A 124 34.27 -6.92 -4.88
CA ASP A 124 35.46 -7.25 -5.67
C ASP A 124 35.71 -6.16 -6.73
N PRO A 125 36.80 -5.38 -6.62
CA PRO A 125 37.14 -4.35 -7.58
C PRO A 125 37.66 -4.90 -8.92
N ALA A 126 38.05 -6.17 -9.02
CA ALA A 126 38.53 -6.76 -10.27
C ALA A 126 37.38 -7.08 -11.24
N ASN A 127 36.27 -7.62 -10.71
CA ASN A 127 35.04 -7.89 -11.46
C ASN A 127 33.97 -6.79 -11.28
N ALA A 128 34.29 -5.73 -10.55
CA ALA A 128 33.44 -4.57 -10.28
C ALA A 128 32.06 -4.90 -9.65
N GLN A 129 31.99 -5.94 -8.81
CA GLN A 129 30.73 -6.53 -8.32
C GLN A 129 30.73 -6.80 -6.81
N PHE A 130 29.55 -6.72 -6.18
CA PHE A 130 29.32 -7.27 -4.84
C PHE A 130 29.20 -8.79 -4.92
N LEU A 131 30.02 -9.52 -4.16
CA LEU A 131 30.09 -10.99 -4.24
C LEU A 131 28.75 -11.66 -3.90
N THR A 132 27.99 -11.04 -3.02
CA THR A 132 26.78 -11.60 -2.38
C THR A 132 25.47 -11.40 -3.14
N LEU A 133 25.50 -10.63 -4.24
CA LEU A 133 24.38 -10.43 -5.17
C LEU A 133 24.26 -11.54 -6.23
N PHE A 134 25.22 -12.48 -6.29
CA PHE A 134 25.30 -13.54 -7.30
C PHE A 134 25.10 -14.91 -6.64
N GLU A 135 24.29 -15.79 -7.26
CA GLU A 135 24.13 -17.17 -6.78
C GLU A 135 25.46 -17.96 -6.88
N GLU A 136 26.39 -17.48 -7.70
CA GLU A 136 27.73 -18.02 -7.95
C GLU A 136 28.68 -17.86 -6.75
N THR A 137 28.55 -16.80 -5.94
CA THR A 137 29.51 -16.46 -4.87
C THR A 137 28.87 -16.20 -3.50
N PRO A 138 28.04 -17.12 -2.97
CA PRO A 138 27.31 -16.91 -1.73
C PRO A 138 28.25 -16.84 -0.52
N LEU A 139 28.14 -15.74 0.24
CA LEU A 139 28.77 -15.57 1.54
C LEU A 139 27.87 -16.11 2.66
N VAL A 140 28.44 -16.92 3.53
CA VAL A 140 27.77 -17.50 4.70
C VAL A 140 28.61 -17.30 5.96
N ARG A 141 28.00 -16.86 7.06
CA ARG A 141 28.65 -16.79 8.38
C ARG A 141 28.67 -18.20 8.97
N TYR A 142 29.74 -18.93 8.72
CA TYR A 142 29.85 -20.38 8.92
C TYR A 142 30.25 -20.74 10.35
N ILE A 143 29.45 -21.60 10.99
CA ILE A 143 29.67 -22.08 12.36
C ILE A 143 30.07 -23.55 12.29
N ASP A 144 31.38 -23.78 12.23
CA ASP A 144 31.93 -25.14 12.17
C ASP A 144 31.83 -25.84 13.53
N LEU A 145 31.28 -27.06 13.54
CA LEU A 145 31.08 -27.85 14.76
C LEU A 145 31.21 -29.35 14.48
N PRO A 146 31.85 -30.17 15.35
CA PRO A 146 32.24 -31.55 15.04
C PRO A 146 31.13 -32.55 14.69
N ARG A 147 29.86 -32.19 14.85
CA ARG A 147 28.72 -32.99 14.37
C ARG A 147 28.14 -32.35 13.11
N PRO A 148 28.27 -33.00 11.93
CA PRO A 148 27.65 -32.51 10.70
C PRO A 148 26.12 -32.57 10.82
N ILE A 149 25.45 -31.62 10.18
CA ILE A 149 24.00 -31.67 10.00
C ILE A 149 23.67 -32.63 8.87
N GLN A 150 22.67 -33.48 9.07
CA GLN A 150 21.98 -34.19 8.00
C GLN A 150 20.73 -33.40 7.57
N PRO A 151 20.53 -33.15 6.25
CA PRO A 151 19.33 -32.49 5.73
C PRO A 151 18.06 -33.22 6.14
N LEU A 152 16.94 -32.52 6.34
CA LEU A 152 15.67 -33.19 6.59
C LEU A 152 15.05 -33.65 5.27
N VAL A 153 14.77 -34.95 5.16
CA VAL A 153 13.91 -35.47 4.09
C VAL A 153 12.48 -34.99 4.35
N VAL A 154 11.93 -34.22 3.41
CA VAL A 154 10.63 -33.55 3.53
C VAL A 154 9.78 -33.74 2.29
N ALA A 155 8.49 -33.48 2.47
CA ALA A 155 7.50 -33.36 1.42
C ALA A 155 6.71 -32.06 1.68
N LEU A 156 6.46 -31.28 0.62
CA LEU A 156 5.67 -30.05 0.64
C LEU A 156 4.26 -30.30 1.25
N PRO A 157 3.61 -29.27 1.82
CA PRO A 157 4.12 -27.90 2.04
C PRO A 157 5.24 -27.83 3.08
N LEU A 158 6.13 -26.84 2.91
CA LEU A 158 7.01 -26.40 3.99
C LEU A 158 6.20 -25.63 5.03
N ARG A 159 6.09 -26.17 6.26
CA ARG A 159 5.32 -25.55 7.35
C ARG A 159 6.13 -24.51 8.08
N VAL A 160 5.66 -23.27 8.05
CA VAL A 160 6.21 -22.08 8.72
C VAL A 160 5.36 -21.78 9.95
N LEU A 161 5.96 -21.85 11.14
CA LEU A 161 5.36 -21.26 12.35
C LEU A 161 5.82 -19.81 12.44
N ALA A 162 4.90 -18.86 12.28
CA ALA A 162 5.19 -17.44 12.31
C ALA A 162 4.73 -16.81 13.65
N VAL A 163 5.60 -15.99 14.23
CA VAL A 163 5.37 -15.26 15.47
C VAL A 163 5.58 -13.78 15.16
N ALA A 164 4.61 -12.95 15.52
CA ALA A 164 4.71 -11.50 15.42
C ALA A 164 4.42 -10.91 16.81
N SER A 165 5.38 -10.21 17.42
CA SER A 165 5.28 -9.68 18.78
C SER A 165 5.34 -8.16 18.84
N SER A 166 4.44 -7.55 19.61
CA SER A 166 4.44 -6.11 19.90
C SER A 166 3.97 -5.86 21.34
N PRO A 167 4.87 -5.96 22.33
CA PRO A 167 4.55 -5.64 23.72
C PRO A 167 4.07 -4.20 23.91
N ARG A 168 3.18 -3.97 24.87
CA ARG A 168 2.52 -2.67 25.13
C ARG A 168 3.44 -1.61 25.76
N ASP A 169 4.58 -2.05 26.25
CA ASP A 169 5.63 -1.32 26.96
C ASP A 169 6.92 -1.18 26.11
N TYR A 170 6.82 -1.49 24.80
CA TYR A 170 7.82 -1.25 23.78
C TYR A 170 7.24 -0.35 22.67
N GLU A 171 8.07 0.04 21.70
CA GLU A 171 7.61 0.74 20.50
C GLU A 171 6.61 -0.13 19.72
N ALA A 172 5.52 0.49 19.24
CA ALA A 172 4.36 -0.24 18.73
C ALA A 172 4.55 -0.64 17.26
N LEU A 173 4.51 -1.94 16.97
CA LEU A 173 4.60 -2.47 15.61
C LEU A 173 3.21 -2.73 15.04
N ASP A 174 2.94 -2.35 13.78
CA ASP A 174 1.70 -2.72 13.09
C ASP A 174 1.73 -4.21 12.71
N ILE A 175 1.42 -5.06 13.69
CA ILE A 175 1.31 -6.52 13.51
C ILE A 175 0.31 -6.89 12.41
N ALA A 176 -0.68 -6.04 12.09
CA ALA A 176 -1.59 -6.30 10.98
C ALA A 176 -0.89 -6.04 9.63
N ARG A 177 -0.02 -5.04 9.51
CA ARG A 177 0.87 -4.84 8.35
C ARG A 177 1.89 -5.96 8.24
N GLU A 178 2.63 -6.28 9.30
CA GLU A 178 3.65 -7.33 9.26
C GLU A 178 3.08 -8.69 8.82
N ARG A 179 1.86 -9.02 9.25
CA ARG A 179 1.15 -10.23 8.80
C ARG A 179 0.79 -10.16 7.30
N ARG A 180 0.22 -9.04 6.84
CA ARG A 180 -0.08 -8.81 5.41
C ARG A 180 1.18 -8.88 4.55
N ASN A 181 2.30 -8.34 5.00
CA ASN A 181 3.59 -8.36 4.28
C ASN A 181 4.04 -9.81 4.03
N LEU A 182 4.09 -10.65 5.07
CA LEU A 182 4.50 -12.05 4.93
C LEU A 182 3.47 -12.89 4.14
N GLU A 183 2.17 -12.63 4.31
CA GLU A 183 1.11 -13.29 3.54
C GLU A 183 1.15 -12.91 2.05
N GLN A 184 1.45 -11.66 1.72
CA GLN A 184 1.66 -11.17 0.36
C GLN A 184 2.91 -11.80 -0.28
N ALA A 185 4.02 -11.86 0.44
CA ALA A 185 5.25 -12.48 -0.03
C ALA A 185 5.11 -13.99 -0.31
N LEU A 186 4.16 -14.66 0.37
CA LEU A 186 3.84 -16.08 0.20
C LEU A 186 2.62 -16.34 -0.70
N ALA A 187 2.04 -15.31 -1.32
CA ALA A 187 0.76 -15.40 -2.04
C ALA A 187 0.76 -16.41 -3.20
N ASP A 188 1.89 -16.64 -3.86
CA ASP A 188 2.04 -17.66 -4.93
C ASP A 188 2.23 -19.09 -4.37
N LEU A 189 2.77 -19.19 -3.15
CA LEU A 189 3.24 -20.44 -2.54
C LEU A 189 2.18 -21.12 -1.65
N LEU A 190 1.26 -20.34 -1.07
CA LEU A 190 0.16 -20.85 -0.23
C LEU A 190 -0.91 -21.60 -1.06
N PRO A 191 -1.44 -21.07 -2.18
CA PRO A 191 -2.45 -21.77 -2.99
C PRO A 191 -1.88 -23.00 -3.70
N THR A 192 -0.59 -22.95 -4.06
CA THR A 192 0.12 -24.07 -4.70
C THR A 192 0.63 -25.12 -3.71
N ARG A 193 0.38 -24.94 -2.39
CA ARG A 193 0.83 -25.83 -1.30
C ARG A 193 2.34 -26.09 -1.29
N GLN A 194 3.13 -25.14 -1.76
CA GLN A 194 4.59 -25.16 -1.59
C GLN A 194 4.99 -24.74 -0.17
N VAL A 195 4.27 -23.76 0.39
CA VAL A 195 4.41 -23.29 1.77
C VAL A 195 3.06 -23.39 2.47
N GLU A 196 3.10 -23.58 3.79
CA GLU A 196 1.94 -23.48 4.68
C GLU A 196 2.32 -22.60 5.87
N LEU A 197 1.63 -21.47 6.02
CA LEU A 197 1.87 -20.47 7.07
C LEU A 197 0.88 -20.66 8.22
N GLU A 198 1.38 -20.71 9.45
CA GLU A 198 0.55 -20.80 10.65
C GLU A 198 1.01 -19.75 11.68
N TRP A 199 0.15 -18.79 11.99
CA TRP A 199 0.45 -17.73 12.97
C TRP A 199 0.23 -18.21 14.41
N LEU A 200 1.19 -17.93 15.29
CA LEU A 200 1.03 -18.14 16.72
C LEU A 200 -0.01 -17.14 17.29
N PRO A 201 -1.05 -17.60 18.03
CA PRO A 201 -2.15 -16.72 18.46
C PRO A 201 -1.74 -15.58 19.41
N SER A 202 -0.69 -15.78 20.20
CA SER A 202 -0.09 -14.77 21.10
C SER A 202 1.40 -15.03 21.21
N ALA A 203 2.23 -13.98 21.21
CA ALA A 203 3.68 -14.12 21.04
C ALA A 203 4.40 -14.37 22.37
N ASN A 204 3.90 -15.29 23.19
CA ASN A 204 4.54 -15.72 24.44
C ASN A 204 5.13 -17.13 24.32
N LEU A 205 6.08 -17.45 25.19
CA LEU A 205 6.82 -18.71 25.15
C LEU A 205 5.97 -19.95 25.42
N ASP A 206 4.88 -19.82 26.17
CA ASP A 206 4.08 -20.96 26.61
C ASP A 206 3.05 -21.35 25.54
N ALA A 207 2.51 -20.36 24.81
CA ALA A 207 1.83 -20.57 23.54
C ALA A 207 2.77 -21.22 22.50
N LEU A 208 4.01 -20.72 22.33
CA LEU A 208 5.00 -21.31 21.41
C LEU A 208 5.28 -22.78 21.74
N ARG A 209 5.57 -23.10 23.01
CA ARG A 209 5.78 -24.47 23.49
C ARG A 209 4.55 -25.36 23.22
N ALA A 210 3.35 -24.86 23.53
CA ALA A 210 2.12 -25.60 23.29
C ALA A 210 1.84 -25.83 21.78
N GLN A 211 2.28 -24.93 20.90
CA GLN A 211 2.08 -25.07 19.46
C GLN A 211 3.05 -26.06 18.82
N LEU A 212 4.33 -26.05 19.24
CA LEU A 212 5.35 -27.02 18.79
C LEU A 212 4.98 -28.47 19.16
N LEU A 213 4.31 -28.66 20.32
CA LEU A 213 3.81 -29.98 20.74
C LEU A 213 2.67 -30.53 19.86
N LYS A 214 1.91 -29.68 19.17
CA LYS A 214 0.77 -30.10 18.32
C LYS A 214 1.20 -30.56 16.94
N ARG A 215 2.25 -29.96 16.36
CA ARG A 215 2.51 -30.04 14.91
C ARG A 215 3.99 -29.90 14.56
N ALA A 216 4.43 -30.68 13.57
CA ALA A 216 5.80 -30.67 13.08
C ALA A 216 6.05 -29.51 12.08
N TYR A 217 6.55 -28.36 12.54
CA TYR A 217 7.01 -27.26 11.68
C TYR A 217 8.42 -27.49 11.13
N HIS A 218 8.71 -26.89 9.98
CA HIS A 218 10.01 -26.95 9.30
C HIS A 218 10.80 -25.65 9.44
N ILE A 219 10.09 -24.52 9.54
CA ILE A 219 10.66 -23.15 9.58
C ILE A 219 9.99 -22.39 10.73
N PHE A 220 10.78 -21.62 11.48
CA PHE A 220 10.32 -20.66 12.47
C PHE A 220 10.55 -19.25 11.92
N HIS A 221 9.54 -18.39 11.90
CA HIS A 221 9.66 -17.00 11.46
C HIS A 221 9.29 -16.10 12.65
N PHE A 222 10.20 -15.24 13.10
CA PHE A 222 9.94 -14.26 14.15
C PHE A 222 9.98 -12.85 13.56
N ILE A 223 8.96 -12.07 13.89
CA ILE A 223 8.86 -10.64 13.58
C ILE A 223 8.68 -9.90 14.91
N GLY A 224 9.54 -8.95 15.23
CA GLY A 224 9.42 -8.16 16.44
C GLY A 224 10.73 -7.54 16.91
N HIS A 225 10.72 -7.10 18.17
CA HIS A 225 11.85 -6.40 18.78
C HIS A 225 13.03 -7.31 19.10
N GLY A 226 14.23 -6.76 18.91
CA GLY A 226 15.50 -7.39 19.27
C GLY A 226 16.36 -6.48 20.15
N GLY A 227 17.38 -7.08 20.79
CA GLY A 227 18.29 -6.35 21.67
C GLY A 227 19.47 -7.21 22.11
N PHE A 228 20.32 -6.65 22.98
CA PHE A 228 21.54 -7.32 23.44
C PHE A 228 21.65 -7.29 24.97
N ASP A 229 21.83 -8.46 25.58
CA ASP A 229 22.06 -8.58 27.03
C ASP A 229 23.55 -8.40 27.31
N GLN A 230 23.96 -7.17 27.62
CA GLN A 230 25.37 -6.84 27.91
C GLN A 230 25.98 -7.69 29.05
N ALA A 231 25.18 -8.17 30.00
CA ALA A 231 25.67 -8.98 31.11
C ALA A 231 25.93 -10.45 30.72
N LYS A 232 25.29 -10.94 29.64
CA LYS A 232 25.51 -12.30 29.10
C LYS A 232 26.28 -12.34 27.79
N GLN A 233 26.41 -11.20 27.10
CA GLN A 233 26.95 -11.10 25.74
C GLN A 233 26.17 -11.96 24.72
N ASP A 234 24.85 -12.08 24.88
CA ASP A 234 23.94 -12.81 23.98
C ASP A 234 22.82 -11.90 23.47
N GLY A 235 22.30 -12.22 22.28
CA GLY A 235 21.16 -11.51 21.71
C GLY A 235 19.85 -11.94 22.37
N VAL A 236 18.89 -11.02 22.46
CA VAL A 236 17.55 -11.28 22.98
C VAL A 236 16.48 -10.98 21.94
N LEU A 237 15.50 -11.87 21.80
CA LEU A 237 14.22 -11.57 21.14
C LEU A 237 13.21 -11.16 22.20
N VAL A 238 12.43 -10.11 21.97
CA VAL A 238 11.38 -9.70 22.92
C VAL A 238 10.10 -10.45 22.57
N PHE A 239 9.68 -11.33 23.47
CA PHE A 239 8.37 -11.99 23.45
C PHE A 239 7.41 -11.24 24.39
N GLU A 240 6.14 -11.63 24.39
CA GLU A 240 5.12 -11.15 25.33
C GLU A 240 5.06 -11.98 26.61
N THR A 241 4.61 -11.35 27.70
CA THR A 241 4.00 -12.01 28.86
C THR A 241 2.51 -12.31 28.61
N GLU A 242 1.85 -12.99 29.55
CA GLU A 242 0.38 -13.15 29.56
C GLU A 242 -0.36 -11.79 29.59
N THR A 243 0.29 -10.73 30.10
CA THR A 243 -0.23 -9.35 30.15
C THR A 243 0.09 -8.51 28.92
N GLN A 244 0.70 -9.10 27.86
CA GLN A 244 1.23 -8.39 26.69
C GLN A 244 2.31 -7.34 27.05
N SER A 245 3.07 -7.59 28.11
CA SER A 245 4.25 -6.82 28.52
C SER A 245 5.54 -7.46 27.98
N ALA A 246 6.63 -6.71 27.93
CA ALA A 246 7.87 -7.13 27.29
C ALA A 246 8.61 -8.19 28.10
N ARG A 247 9.01 -9.27 27.42
CA ARG A 247 9.75 -10.39 27.97
C ARG A 247 10.96 -10.68 27.09
N PRO A 248 12.14 -10.10 27.37
CA PRO A 248 13.38 -10.48 26.70
C PRO A 248 13.68 -11.98 26.88
N VAL A 249 13.99 -12.66 25.77
CA VAL A 249 14.32 -14.09 25.71
C VAL A 249 15.67 -14.24 25.03
N SER A 250 16.67 -14.73 25.77
CA SER A 250 18.01 -15.00 25.23
C SER A 250 17.99 -16.08 24.14
N GLY A 251 18.96 -15.99 23.23
CA GLY A 251 19.23 -17.01 22.22
C GLY A 251 19.33 -18.40 22.84
N GLU A 252 19.98 -18.53 24.00
CA GLU A 252 20.05 -19.80 24.75
C GLU A 252 18.68 -20.37 25.15
N ARG A 253 17.79 -19.52 25.67
CA ARG A 253 16.46 -19.96 26.13
C ARG A 253 15.58 -20.37 24.94
N LEU A 254 15.67 -19.63 23.83
CA LEU A 254 14.95 -19.97 22.61
C LEU A 254 15.53 -21.23 21.94
N ALA A 255 16.85 -21.40 21.96
CA ALA A 255 17.56 -22.60 21.51
C ALA A 255 17.08 -23.87 22.22
N ILE A 256 16.84 -23.81 23.53
CA ILE A 256 16.30 -24.93 24.31
C ILE A 256 14.84 -25.25 23.90
N ILE A 257 14.02 -24.23 23.61
CA ILE A 257 12.61 -24.41 23.20
C ILE A 257 12.53 -24.97 21.78
N LEU A 258 13.24 -24.36 20.83
CA LEU A 258 13.19 -24.74 19.41
C LEU A 258 14.02 -26.00 19.10
N GLY A 259 15.16 -26.21 19.74
CA GLY A 259 16.10 -27.29 19.39
C GLY A 259 15.63 -28.71 19.71
N ASN A 260 14.65 -28.84 20.61
CA ASN A 260 13.93 -30.10 20.82
C ASN A 260 13.06 -30.48 19.60
N HIS A 261 12.64 -29.49 18.81
CA HIS A 261 11.77 -29.68 17.65
C HIS A 261 12.57 -30.13 16.41
N ARG A 262 12.99 -31.39 16.38
CA ARG A 262 13.93 -31.96 15.37
C ARG A 262 13.53 -31.82 13.89
N THR A 263 12.31 -31.40 13.58
CA THR A 263 11.86 -31.10 12.20
C THR A 263 12.10 -29.65 11.80
N LEU A 264 12.39 -28.75 12.75
CA LEU A 264 12.81 -27.38 12.48
C LEU A 264 14.21 -27.37 11.88
N ARG A 265 14.39 -26.70 10.74
CA ARG A 265 15.68 -26.62 10.04
C ARG A 265 16.13 -25.21 9.67
N LEU A 266 15.27 -24.23 9.89
CA LEU A 266 15.51 -22.83 9.59
C LEU A 266 14.81 -21.96 10.63
N ALA A 267 15.47 -20.89 11.08
CA ALA A 267 14.79 -19.73 11.62
C ALA A 267 15.01 -18.51 10.72
N VAL A 268 14.02 -17.61 10.68
CA VAL A 268 14.10 -16.28 10.08
C VAL A 268 13.77 -15.28 11.19
N LEU A 269 14.67 -14.33 11.46
CA LEU A 269 14.55 -13.31 12.51
C LEU A 269 14.48 -11.93 11.85
N ASN A 270 13.34 -11.27 11.97
CA ASN A 270 13.04 -10.00 11.32
C ASN A 270 12.77 -8.89 12.35
N ALA A 271 13.36 -7.71 12.13
CA ALA A 271 13.17 -6.48 12.90
C ALA A 271 12.46 -5.45 12.03
N CYS A 272 11.44 -4.80 12.58
CA CYS A 272 10.63 -3.81 11.87
C CYS A 272 11.23 -2.38 11.96
N GLU A 273 10.63 -1.42 11.26
CA GLU A 273 11.00 0.03 11.18
C GLU A 273 10.94 0.83 12.52
N GLY A 274 11.17 0.19 13.66
CA GLY A 274 11.08 0.78 15.01
C GLY A 274 11.44 -0.23 16.09
N ALA A 275 12.45 -1.08 15.83
CA ALA A 275 12.68 -2.32 16.58
C ALA A 275 14.05 -2.42 17.26
N ARG A 276 14.83 -1.33 17.28
CA ARG A 276 16.24 -1.33 17.72
C ARG A 276 16.46 -0.50 19.00
N THR A 277 16.94 -1.17 20.04
CA THR A 277 17.28 -0.57 21.35
C THR A 277 18.79 -0.51 21.63
N SER A 278 19.63 -0.90 20.67
CA SER A 278 21.07 -1.11 20.84
C SER A 278 21.89 -0.79 19.58
N ARG A 279 23.17 -0.45 19.77
CA ARG A 279 24.14 -0.10 18.71
C ARG A 279 24.71 -1.30 17.93
N GLN A 280 24.45 -2.52 18.38
CA GLN A 280 24.97 -3.76 17.77
C GLN A 280 23.94 -4.42 16.84
N ASP A 281 24.30 -5.49 16.14
CA ASP A 281 23.30 -6.37 15.49
C ASP A 281 22.37 -6.97 16.58
N PRO A 282 21.06 -6.68 16.58
CA PRO A 282 20.13 -7.10 17.62
C PRO A 282 19.86 -8.61 17.62
N PHE A 283 20.26 -9.32 16.55
CA PHE A 283 20.00 -10.74 16.36
C PHE A 283 21.27 -11.57 16.17
N ALA A 284 22.45 -11.00 15.86
CA ALA A 284 23.70 -11.76 15.65
C ALA A 284 23.98 -12.79 16.76
N GLY A 285 23.89 -12.36 18.02
CA GLY A 285 24.05 -13.25 19.18
C GLY A 285 22.99 -14.36 19.20
N ALA A 286 21.71 -14.00 19.11
CA ALA A 286 20.61 -14.96 19.13
C ALA A 286 20.69 -15.97 17.97
N ALA A 287 20.98 -15.52 16.75
CA ALA A 287 21.13 -16.35 15.55
C ALA A 287 22.34 -17.29 15.66
N MET A 288 23.49 -16.77 16.10
CA MET A 288 24.70 -17.57 16.34
C MET A 288 24.44 -18.64 17.41
N THR A 289 23.74 -18.30 18.49
CA THR A 289 23.35 -19.22 19.57
C THR A 289 22.36 -20.29 19.07
N LEU A 290 21.34 -19.92 18.30
CA LEU A 290 20.38 -20.87 17.70
C LEU A 290 21.04 -21.91 16.78
N VAL A 291 22.09 -21.54 16.04
CA VAL A 291 22.87 -22.48 15.20
C VAL A 291 23.87 -23.30 16.02
N ARG A 292 24.54 -22.68 16.99
CA ARG A 292 25.59 -23.30 17.81
C ARG A 292 25.01 -24.31 18.80
N THR A 293 23.99 -23.93 19.57
CA THR A 293 23.40 -24.74 20.65
C THR A 293 21.98 -25.22 20.32
N GLY A 294 21.19 -24.41 19.61
CA GLY A 294 19.77 -24.69 19.30
C GLY A 294 19.52 -25.75 18.23
N ASN A 295 20.55 -26.40 17.68
CA ASN A 295 20.43 -27.48 16.68
C ASN A 295 19.69 -27.07 15.39
N ILE A 296 19.45 -25.78 15.16
CA ILE A 296 18.89 -25.25 13.91
C ILE A 296 20.04 -25.08 12.90
N PRO A 297 20.07 -25.80 11.75
CA PRO A 297 21.19 -25.74 10.81
C PRO A 297 21.49 -24.40 10.15
N ALA A 298 20.47 -23.55 10.03
CA ALA A 298 20.55 -22.25 9.37
C ALA A 298 19.65 -21.23 10.08
N VAL A 299 20.12 -20.00 10.21
CA VAL A 299 19.31 -18.86 10.65
C VAL A 299 19.56 -17.67 9.74
N VAL A 300 18.49 -17.13 9.17
CA VAL A 300 18.51 -15.82 8.52
C VAL A 300 18.16 -14.77 9.56
N ALA A 301 18.93 -13.69 9.65
CA ALA A 301 18.68 -12.58 10.56
C ALA A 301 18.88 -11.24 9.84
N MET A 302 18.07 -10.24 10.15
CA MET A 302 18.22 -8.89 9.59
C MET A 302 19.17 -8.05 10.44
N GLN A 303 20.33 -7.66 9.90
CA GLN A 303 21.34 -6.87 10.63
C GLN A 303 21.04 -5.35 10.65
N PHE A 304 20.14 -4.91 9.78
CA PHE A 304 19.60 -3.55 9.67
C PHE A 304 18.07 -3.61 9.73
N GLU A 305 17.42 -2.45 9.82
CA GLU A 305 15.99 -2.36 9.52
C GLU A 305 15.78 -2.57 8.01
N ILE A 306 14.58 -3.00 7.64
CA ILE A 306 14.22 -3.34 6.26
C ILE A 306 12.83 -2.79 5.93
N THR A 307 12.68 -2.16 4.78
CA THR A 307 11.41 -1.57 4.34
C THR A 307 10.36 -2.63 4.08
N ASP A 308 9.07 -2.28 4.20
CA ASP A 308 7.93 -3.14 3.84
C ASP A 308 8.14 -3.83 2.48
N THR A 309 8.68 -3.09 1.49
CA THR A 309 8.89 -3.60 0.13
C THR A 309 10.07 -4.56 0.06
N ALA A 310 11.25 -4.20 0.58
CA ALA A 310 12.40 -5.10 0.58
C ALA A 310 12.16 -6.37 1.42
N ALA A 311 11.37 -6.29 2.49
CA ALA A 311 10.96 -7.46 3.28
C ALA A 311 10.05 -8.42 2.48
N ILE A 312 9.08 -7.88 1.74
CA ILE A 312 8.21 -8.66 0.84
C ILE A 312 9.03 -9.29 -0.29
N ASP A 313 9.91 -8.51 -0.93
CA ASP A 313 10.75 -8.96 -2.05
C ASP A 313 11.70 -10.08 -1.61
N PHE A 314 12.39 -9.89 -0.48
CA PHE A 314 13.26 -10.92 0.10
C PHE A 314 12.48 -12.19 0.40
N ALA A 315 11.35 -12.08 1.11
CA ALA A 315 10.56 -13.25 1.49
C ALA A 315 9.99 -13.98 0.25
N GLN A 316 9.50 -13.28 -0.77
CA GLN A 316 9.02 -13.89 -2.01
C GLN A 316 10.16 -14.63 -2.73
N GLY A 317 11.34 -14.01 -2.87
CA GLY A 317 12.51 -14.63 -3.49
C GLY A 317 13.05 -15.84 -2.70
N PHE A 318 13.20 -15.68 -1.39
CA PHE A 318 13.78 -16.68 -0.48
C PHE A 318 12.88 -17.91 -0.30
N TYR A 319 11.59 -17.72 0.00
CA TYR A 319 10.67 -18.84 0.21
C TYR A 319 10.35 -19.60 -1.09
N SER A 320 10.36 -18.92 -2.24
CA SER A 320 10.28 -19.58 -3.56
C SER A 320 11.51 -20.46 -3.81
N ALA A 321 12.70 -19.95 -3.56
CA ALA A 321 13.94 -20.71 -3.77
C ALA A 321 14.07 -21.93 -2.84
N ILE A 322 13.75 -21.80 -1.55
CA ILE A 322 13.86 -22.91 -0.58
C ILE A 322 12.80 -23.99 -0.79
N SER A 323 11.59 -23.63 -1.25
CA SER A 323 10.54 -24.60 -1.60
C SER A 323 10.83 -25.31 -2.94
N ALA A 324 11.51 -24.63 -3.88
CA ALA A 324 12.06 -25.23 -5.10
C ALA A 324 13.33 -26.09 -4.89
N GLY A 325 13.75 -26.34 -3.63
CA GLY A 325 14.87 -27.23 -3.33
C GLY A 325 16.26 -26.66 -3.58
N ARG A 326 16.42 -25.33 -3.67
CA ARG A 326 17.74 -24.69 -3.60
C ARG A 326 18.37 -24.92 -2.22
N PRO A 327 19.71 -24.98 -2.08
CA PRO A 327 20.35 -24.89 -0.77
C PRO A 327 20.12 -23.48 -0.18
N VAL A 328 20.16 -23.36 1.15
CA VAL A 328 19.64 -22.17 1.86
C VAL A 328 20.44 -20.89 1.59
N ASP A 329 21.72 -21.03 1.26
CA ASP A 329 22.62 -19.95 0.86
C ASP A 329 22.32 -19.41 -0.53
N ALA A 330 22.04 -20.29 -1.50
CA ALA A 330 21.52 -19.91 -2.80
C ALA A 330 20.12 -19.26 -2.68
N ALA A 331 19.27 -19.76 -1.77
CA ALA A 331 17.97 -19.16 -1.50
C ALA A 331 18.08 -17.73 -0.92
N VAL A 332 19.04 -17.48 -0.02
CA VAL A 332 19.35 -16.11 0.46
C VAL A 332 19.86 -15.24 -0.69
N GLY A 333 20.75 -15.75 -1.55
CA GLY A 333 21.20 -15.04 -2.76
C GLY A 333 20.03 -14.62 -3.66
N HIS A 334 19.10 -15.54 -3.94
CA HIS A 334 17.89 -15.27 -4.72
C HIS A 334 16.95 -14.25 -4.03
N GLY A 335 16.86 -14.27 -2.70
CA GLY A 335 16.16 -13.22 -1.93
C GLY A 335 16.81 -11.84 -2.02
N ARG A 336 18.16 -11.78 -2.00
CA ARG A 336 18.92 -10.53 -2.21
C ARG A 336 18.74 -9.98 -3.62
N GLN A 337 18.76 -10.86 -4.62
CA GLN A 337 18.47 -10.51 -6.01
C GLN A 337 17.04 -9.97 -6.19
N ALA A 338 16.05 -10.53 -5.48
CA ALA A 338 14.68 -10.06 -5.53
C ALA A 338 14.52 -8.61 -5.01
N ILE A 339 15.20 -8.25 -3.91
CA ILE A 339 15.30 -6.85 -3.45
C ILE A 339 15.95 -5.98 -4.53
N PHE A 340 17.14 -6.37 -5.00
CA PHE A 340 17.96 -5.58 -5.92
C PHE A 340 17.27 -5.32 -7.27
N ALA A 341 16.51 -6.30 -7.78
CA ALA A 341 15.83 -6.22 -9.08
C ALA A 341 14.62 -5.26 -9.13
N ARG A 342 14.23 -4.63 -8.00
CA ARG A 342 13.06 -3.74 -7.89
C ARG A 342 13.42 -2.28 -7.56
N ASP A 343 14.63 -1.83 -7.92
CA ASP A 343 15.16 -0.48 -7.60
C ASP A 343 15.18 -0.22 -6.07
N ASN A 344 15.86 -1.11 -5.32
CA ASN A 344 16.22 -0.94 -3.91
C ASN A 344 17.75 -1.07 -3.72
N ASP A 345 18.42 0.00 -3.30
CA ASP A 345 19.88 0.17 -3.47
C ASP A 345 20.77 -0.78 -2.67
N VAL A 346 20.54 -0.91 -1.36
CA VAL A 346 21.48 -1.53 -0.40
C VAL A 346 20.83 -2.48 0.61
N GLU A 347 19.49 -2.51 0.69
CA GLU A 347 18.75 -3.38 1.64
C GLU A 347 18.96 -4.88 1.38
N TRP A 348 19.47 -5.26 0.21
CA TRP A 348 19.92 -6.62 -0.07
C TRP A 348 21.11 -7.06 0.81
N GLY A 349 21.83 -6.12 1.44
CA GLY A 349 22.84 -6.41 2.47
C GLY A 349 22.26 -6.73 3.84
N THR A 350 20.98 -6.42 4.08
CA THR A 350 20.31 -6.60 5.39
C THR A 350 20.15 -8.07 5.81
N PRO A 351 19.75 -9.02 4.93
CA PRO A 351 19.64 -10.43 5.30
C PRO A 351 21.00 -11.11 5.46
N VAL A 352 21.33 -11.50 6.69
CA VAL A 352 22.52 -12.26 7.08
C VAL A 352 22.19 -13.74 7.23
N LEU A 353 23.06 -14.63 6.74
CA LEU A 353 22.90 -16.08 6.91
C LEU A 353 23.98 -16.67 7.83
N TYR A 354 23.55 -17.13 8.99
CA TYR A 354 24.33 -17.99 9.88
C TYR A 354 24.09 -19.46 9.52
N LEU A 355 25.14 -20.20 9.18
CA LEU A 355 25.03 -21.54 8.59
C LEU A 355 25.96 -22.58 9.22
N ARG A 356 25.44 -23.79 9.42
CA ARG A 356 26.19 -24.99 9.85
C ARG A 356 25.98 -26.21 8.93
N ALA A 357 24.98 -26.20 8.04
CA ALA A 357 24.88 -27.23 7.00
C ALA A 357 26.04 -27.06 6.00
N ALA A 358 26.94 -28.04 5.93
CA ALA A 358 28.19 -27.92 5.19
C ALA A 358 27.98 -27.73 3.67
N ASP A 359 26.96 -28.35 3.09
CA ASP A 359 26.60 -28.27 1.67
C ASP A 359 25.52 -27.20 1.38
N GLY A 360 25.01 -26.51 2.41
CA GLY A 360 23.87 -25.59 2.34
C GLY A 360 22.49 -26.27 2.28
N TYR A 361 22.41 -27.60 2.14
CA TYR A 361 21.13 -28.30 2.05
C TYR A 361 20.57 -28.57 3.45
N ILE A 362 19.54 -27.82 3.85
CA ILE A 362 18.81 -28.05 5.10
C ILE A 362 17.57 -28.95 4.91
N PHE A 363 17.08 -29.04 3.68
CA PHE A 363 15.98 -29.89 3.23
C PHE A 363 16.42 -30.75 2.04
N ARG A 364 15.83 -31.93 1.88
CA ARG A 364 15.83 -32.73 0.65
C ARG A 364 14.40 -33.17 0.36
N PHE A 365 13.91 -32.93 -0.85
CA PHE A 365 12.52 -33.23 -1.21
C PHE A 365 12.37 -34.67 -1.70
N ASP A 366 11.52 -35.45 -1.02
CA ASP A 366 11.16 -36.80 -1.44
C ASP A 366 10.10 -36.73 -2.53
N MET A 367 10.54 -36.88 -3.78
CA MET A 367 9.68 -36.80 -4.96
C MET A 367 8.70 -37.98 -5.07
N GLU A 368 8.97 -39.13 -4.44
CA GLU A 368 8.05 -40.26 -4.44
C GLU A 368 6.94 -40.05 -3.40
N LEU A 369 7.29 -39.56 -2.21
CA LEU A 369 6.32 -39.12 -1.19
C LEU A 369 5.50 -37.93 -1.66
N GLN A 370 6.07 -37.01 -2.46
CA GLN A 370 5.31 -35.96 -3.16
C GLN A 370 4.28 -36.55 -4.11
N ARG A 371 4.69 -37.45 -5.02
CA ARG A 371 3.77 -38.05 -5.99
C ARG A 371 2.65 -38.82 -5.30
N LYS A 372 2.98 -39.65 -4.30
CA LYS A 372 2.01 -40.40 -3.48
C LYS A 372 1.00 -39.51 -2.75
N ARG A 373 1.44 -38.34 -2.24
CA ARG A 373 0.52 -37.36 -1.63
C ARG A 373 -0.37 -36.69 -2.67
N ALA A 374 0.18 -36.28 -3.81
CA ALA A 374 -0.61 -35.68 -4.89
C ALA A 374 -1.68 -36.66 -5.43
N GLU A 375 -1.31 -37.93 -5.64
CA GLU A 375 -2.22 -39.02 -5.99
C GLU A 375 -3.36 -39.17 -4.96
N GLN A 376 -3.04 -39.14 -3.66
CA GLN A 376 -4.02 -39.23 -2.57
C GLN A 376 -4.93 -37.99 -2.46
N GLU A 377 -4.38 -36.78 -2.55
CA GLU A 377 -5.17 -35.54 -2.49
C GLU A 377 -6.09 -35.40 -3.71
N GLN A 378 -5.62 -35.79 -4.90
CA GLN A 378 -6.43 -35.81 -6.12
C GLN A 378 -7.57 -36.84 -6.00
N ALA A 379 -7.30 -38.05 -5.51
CA ALA A 379 -8.34 -39.05 -5.26
C ALA A 379 -9.37 -38.58 -4.21
N ALA A 380 -8.93 -37.93 -3.13
CA ALA A 380 -9.81 -37.36 -2.12
C ALA A 380 -10.66 -36.19 -2.67
N ALA A 381 -10.10 -35.35 -3.54
CA ALA A 381 -10.81 -34.26 -4.21
C ALA A 381 -11.87 -34.78 -5.18
N ILE A 382 -11.57 -35.82 -5.97
CA ILE A 382 -12.54 -36.51 -6.83
C ILE A 382 -13.68 -37.09 -5.98
N ALA A 383 -13.37 -37.80 -4.90
CA ALA A 383 -14.38 -38.35 -3.99
C ALA A 383 -15.19 -37.27 -3.23
N ALA A 384 -14.66 -36.06 -3.06
CA ALA A 384 -15.41 -34.92 -2.53
C ALA A 384 -16.35 -34.32 -3.60
N ALA A 385 -15.87 -34.13 -4.83
CA ALA A 385 -16.67 -33.65 -5.96
C ALA A 385 -17.82 -34.61 -6.30
N GLU A 386 -17.58 -35.93 -6.26
CA GLU A 386 -18.63 -36.94 -6.41
C GLU A 386 -19.71 -36.86 -5.33
N ARG A 387 -19.34 -36.62 -4.07
CA ARG A 387 -20.31 -36.46 -2.97
C ARG A 387 -21.16 -35.21 -3.17
N LEU A 388 -20.53 -34.07 -3.47
CA LEU A 388 -21.24 -32.82 -3.75
C LEU A 388 -22.16 -32.93 -4.98
N ALA A 389 -21.74 -33.68 -6.01
CA ALA A 389 -22.58 -33.95 -7.18
C ALA A 389 -23.80 -34.82 -6.84
N ARG A 390 -23.63 -35.85 -5.99
CA ARG A 390 -24.74 -36.69 -5.49
C ARG A 390 -25.70 -35.88 -4.61
N GLU A 391 -25.17 -35.06 -3.70
CA GLU A 391 -25.97 -34.16 -2.84
C GLU A 391 -26.78 -33.16 -3.66
N LYS A 392 -26.17 -32.54 -4.69
CA LYS A 392 -26.88 -31.63 -5.61
C LYS A 392 -27.94 -32.36 -6.44
N ALA A 393 -27.64 -33.54 -6.97
CA ALA A 393 -28.60 -34.35 -7.72
C ALA A 393 -29.80 -34.77 -6.85
N GLU A 394 -29.56 -35.07 -5.57
CA GLU A 394 -30.62 -35.39 -4.60
C GLU A 394 -31.46 -34.15 -4.26
N GLN A 395 -30.86 -32.97 -4.07
CA GLN A 395 -31.60 -31.72 -3.92
C GLN A 395 -32.46 -31.40 -5.15
N GLU A 396 -31.92 -31.56 -6.36
CA GLU A 396 -32.68 -31.39 -7.60
C GLU A 396 -33.82 -32.42 -7.74
N ARG A 397 -33.64 -33.65 -7.23
CA ARG A 397 -34.69 -34.67 -7.18
C ARG A 397 -35.80 -34.28 -6.21
N VAL A 398 -35.47 -33.90 -4.98
CA VAL A 398 -36.43 -33.47 -3.95
C VAL A 398 -37.22 -32.23 -4.40
N VAL A 399 -36.57 -31.27 -5.08
CA VAL A 399 -37.26 -30.11 -5.66
C VAL A 399 -38.24 -30.51 -6.77
N LYS A 400 -37.88 -31.45 -7.65
CA LYS A 400 -38.79 -31.98 -8.68
C LYS A 400 -39.96 -32.77 -8.08
N GLU A 401 -39.70 -33.64 -7.12
CA GLU A 401 -40.74 -34.41 -6.41
C GLU A 401 -41.71 -33.47 -5.68
N LYS A 402 -41.22 -32.40 -5.02
CA LYS A 402 -42.08 -31.39 -4.38
C LYS A 402 -42.90 -30.58 -5.38
N ALA A 403 -42.30 -30.15 -6.49
CA ALA A 403 -43.02 -29.42 -7.53
C ALA A 403 -44.13 -30.26 -8.18
N GLU A 404 -43.89 -31.56 -8.37
CA GLU A 404 -44.90 -32.50 -8.86
C GLU A 404 -46.01 -32.76 -7.84
N GLN A 405 -45.68 -32.88 -6.55
CA GLN A 405 -46.68 -32.95 -5.48
C GLN A 405 -47.55 -31.68 -5.41
N GLU A 406 -46.95 -30.49 -5.56
CA GLU A 406 -47.69 -29.22 -5.63
C GLU A 406 -48.57 -29.12 -6.89
N ARG A 407 -48.13 -29.66 -8.04
CA ARG A 407 -48.96 -29.76 -9.26
C ARG A 407 -50.17 -30.67 -9.02
N VAL A 408 -49.94 -31.89 -8.52
CA VAL A 408 -51.02 -32.87 -8.24
C VAL A 408 -51.98 -32.37 -7.15
N ALA A 409 -51.50 -31.59 -6.19
CA ALA A 409 -52.37 -30.93 -5.20
C ALA A 409 -53.30 -29.90 -5.86
N ARG A 410 -52.77 -28.99 -6.69
CA ARG A 410 -53.57 -28.00 -7.43
C ARG A 410 -54.58 -28.64 -8.37
N GLU A 411 -54.20 -29.71 -9.06
CA GLU A 411 -55.11 -30.46 -9.94
C GLU A 411 -56.27 -31.10 -9.16
N LYS A 412 -56.01 -31.60 -7.93
CA LYS A 412 -57.06 -32.10 -7.03
C LYS A 412 -57.95 -30.99 -6.48
N GLU A 413 -57.38 -29.83 -6.09
CA GLU A 413 -58.16 -28.67 -5.66
C GLU A 413 -59.07 -28.17 -6.79
N GLU A 414 -58.58 -28.12 -8.04
CA GLU A 414 -59.40 -27.70 -9.17
C GLU A 414 -60.49 -28.73 -9.51
N GLN A 415 -60.19 -30.04 -9.46
CA GLN A 415 -61.21 -31.09 -9.61
C GLN A 415 -62.27 -31.02 -8.51
N ALA A 416 -61.88 -30.80 -7.25
CA ALA A 416 -62.81 -30.63 -6.14
C ALA A 416 -63.69 -29.38 -6.32
N ARG A 417 -63.11 -28.26 -6.77
CA ARG A 417 -63.87 -27.03 -7.04
C ARG A 417 -64.87 -27.22 -8.18
N ARG A 418 -64.46 -27.87 -9.29
CA ARG A 418 -65.37 -28.20 -10.41
C ARG A 418 -66.50 -29.16 -9.98
N ALA A 419 -66.22 -30.13 -9.11
CA ALA A 419 -67.24 -31.02 -8.56
C ALA A 419 -68.24 -30.28 -7.67
N GLN A 420 -67.76 -29.34 -6.83
CA GLN A 420 -68.61 -28.47 -6.02
C GLN A 420 -69.46 -27.54 -6.88
N GLU A 421 -68.87 -26.92 -7.91
CA GLU A 421 -69.57 -26.11 -8.92
C GLU A 421 -70.70 -26.91 -9.61
N GLU A 422 -70.46 -28.19 -9.93
CA GLU A 422 -71.47 -29.07 -10.53
C GLU A 422 -72.56 -29.50 -9.53
N GLU A 423 -72.22 -29.73 -8.25
CA GLU A 423 -73.21 -30.05 -7.21
C GLU A 423 -74.11 -28.86 -6.89
N ASP A 424 -73.54 -27.66 -6.70
CA ASP A 424 -74.33 -26.47 -6.43
C ASP A 424 -75.18 -26.06 -7.66
N ALA A 425 -74.69 -26.28 -8.89
CA ALA A 425 -75.51 -26.14 -10.09
C ALA A 425 -76.73 -27.10 -10.10
N LYS A 426 -76.54 -28.36 -9.67
CA LYS A 426 -77.65 -29.33 -9.51
C LYS A 426 -78.62 -28.91 -8.40
N ARG A 427 -78.13 -28.37 -7.28
CA ARG A 427 -78.97 -27.88 -6.18
C ARG A 427 -79.79 -26.65 -6.59
N ILE A 428 -79.20 -25.71 -7.33
CA ILE A 428 -79.89 -24.55 -7.91
C ILE A 428 -80.96 -25.00 -8.92
N ALA A 429 -80.64 -25.97 -9.79
CA ALA A 429 -81.61 -26.53 -10.74
C ALA A 429 -82.78 -27.25 -10.04
N ALA A 430 -82.50 -28.01 -8.98
CA ALA A 430 -83.52 -28.67 -8.17
C ALA A 430 -84.44 -27.66 -7.46
N ALA A 431 -83.88 -26.66 -6.79
CA ALA A 431 -84.64 -25.61 -6.11
C ALA A 431 -85.50 -24.79 -7.10
N LYS A 432 -85.00 -24.54 -8.33
CA LYS A 432 -85.79 -23.91 -9.39
C LYS A 432 -86.95 -24.79 -9.83
N ALA A 433 -86.72 -26.09 -10.05
CA ALA A 433 -87.78 -27.03 -10.43
C ALA A 433 -88.84 -27.23 -9.31
N GLU A 434 -88.44 -27.12 -8.05
CA GLU A 434 -89.34 -27.12 -6.89
C GLU A 434 -90.18 -25.82 -6.84
N SER A 435 -89.55 -24.65 -7.03
CA SER A 435 -90.27 -23.37 -7.16
C SER A 435 -91.28 -23.40 -8.31
N GLU A 436 -90.89 -23.91 -9.49
CA GLU A 436 -91.78 -24.05 -10.64
C GLU A 436 -92.92 -25.07 -10.43
N ARG A 437 -92.77 -26.02 -9.50
CA ARG A 437 -93.87 -26.90 -9.06
C ARG A 437 -94.81 -26.17 -8.11
N LEU A 438 -94.27 -25.49 -7.10
CA LEU A 438 -95.06 -24.77 -6.10
C LEU A 438 -95.92 -23.65 -6.74
N GLU A 439 -95.40 -22.95 -7.75
CA GLU A 439 -96.19 -21.98 -8.52
C GLU A 439 -97.34 -22.63 -9.31
N ARG A 440 -97.13 -23.82 -9.90
CA ARG A 440 -98.19 -24.56 -10.62
C ARG A 440 -99.26 -25.08 -9.66
N GLU A 441 -98.88 -25.66 -8.53
CA GLU A 441 -99.82 -26.12 -7.50
C GLU A 441 -100.64 -24.95 -6.93
N LYS A 442 -100.00 -23.79 -6.70
CA LYS A 442 -100.69 -22.56 -6.28
C LYS A 442 -101.67 -22.06 -7.35
N ALA A 443 -101.29 -22.05 -8.62
CA ALA A 443 -102.17 -21.66 -9.73
C ALA A 443 -103.38 -22.63 -9.85
N GLU A 444 -103.18 -23.94 -9.70
CA GLU A 444 -104.28 -24.91 -9.66
C GLU A 444 -105.20 -24.70 -8.45
N GLN A 445 -104.67 -24.40 -7.26
CA GLN A 445 -105.49 -24.09 -6.08
C GLN A 445 -106.31 -22.81 -6.30
N GLU A 446 -105.72 -21.77 -6.86
CA GLU A 446 -106.39 -20.50 -7.15
C GLU A 446 -107.48 -20.66 -8.22
N GLN A 447 -107.24 -21.49 -9.25
CA GLN A 447 -108.25 -21.85 -10.25
C GLN A 447 -109.42 -22.64 -9.63
N ARG A 448 -109.14 -23.65 -8.79
CA ARG A 448 -110.18 -24.40 -8.06
C ARG A 448 -110.98 -23.51 -7.10
N ALA A 449 -110.33 -22.56 -6.44
CA ALA A 449 -111.00 -21.58 -5.57
C ALA A 449 -111.94 -20.66 -6.37
N GLN A 450 -111.55 -20.22 -7.57
CA GLN A 450 -112.42 -19.44 -8.46
C GLN A 450 -113.63 -20.25 -8.96
N GLU A 451 -113.47 -21.56 -9.22
CA GLU A 451 -114.60 -22.44 -9.59
C GLU A 451 -115.55 -22.67 -8.42
N GLN A 452 -115.02 -22.89 -7.21
CA GLN A 452 -115.84 -23.01 -5.99
C GLN A 452 -116.60 -21.71 -5.67
N ALA A 453 -115.96 -20.54 -5.82
CA ALA A 453 -116.62 -19.25 -5.66
C ALA A 453 -117.77 -19.04 -6.67
N LYS A 454 -117.55 -19.38 -7.96
CA LYS A 454 -118.60 -19.35 -8.99
C LYS A 454 -119.76 -20.31 -8.65
N ALA A 455 -119.46 -21.50 -8.16
CA ALA A 455 -120.46 -22.48 -7.73
C ALA A 455 -121.26 -22.02 -6.50
N GLN A 456 -120.63 -21.32 -5.56
CA GLN A 456 -121.31 -20.75 -4.39
C GLN A 456 -122.25 -19.61 -4.78
N VAL A 457 -121.79 -18.64 -5.59
CA VAL A 457 -122.65 -17.54 -6.10
C VAL A 457 -123.85 -18.08 -6.90
N ALA A 458 -123.67 -19.16 -7.66
CA ALA A 458 -124.77 -19.82 -8.35
C ALA A 458 -125.80 -20.46 -7.40
N ARG A 459 -125.36 -21.03 -6.27
CA ARG A 459 -126.25 -21.59 -5.23
C ARG A 459 -127.02 -20.50 -4.49
N GLU A 460 -126.34 -19.44 -4.05
CA GLU A 460 -126.96 -18.31 -3.33
C GLU A 460 -128.03 -17.63 -4.20
N ARG A 461 -127.76 -17.45 -5.50
CA ARG A 461 -128.74 -16.93 -6.47
C ARG A 461 -129.97 -17.84 -6.62
N ALA A 462 -129.77 -19.15 -6.74
CA ALA A 462 -130.86 -20.12 -6.82
C ALA A 462 -131.71 -20.15 -5.53
N GLU A 463 -131.09 -19.93 -4.37
CA GLU A 463 -131.82 -19.86 -3.09
C GLU A 463 -132.64 -18.57 -2.95
N GLN A 464 -132.10 -17.42 -3.40
CA GLN A 464 -132.86 -16.17 -3.48
C GLN A 464 -134.08 -16.29 -4.41
N GLU A 465 -133.92 -16.90 -5.59
CA GLU A 465 -135.04 -17.15 -6.52
C GLU A 465 -136.11 -18.08 -5.93
N ARG A 466 -135.75 -19.00 -5.01
CA ARG A 466 -136.71 -19.85 -4.31
C ARG A 466 -137.49 -19.08 -3.24
N ARG A 467 -136.79 -18.32 -2.39
CA ARG A 467 -137.41 -17.49 -1.34
C ARG A 467 -138.34 -16.41 -1.93
N ALA A 468 -137.98 -15.83 -3.08
CA ALA A 468 -138.84 -14.87 -3.79
C ALA A 468 -140.16 -15.50 -4.30
N LYS A 469 -140.15 -16.77 -4.73
CA LYS A 469 -141.36 -17.50 -5.12
C LYS A 469 -142.24 -17.83 -3.92
N GLU A 470 -141.64 -18.30 -2.83
CA GLU A 470 -142.34 -18.62 -1.58
C GLU A 470 -143.08 -17.39 -1.00
N GLN A 471 -142.50 -16.18 -1.11
CA GLN A 471 -143.19 -14.94 -0.71
C GLN A 471 -144.33 -14.54 -1.67
N ALA A 472 -144.13 -14.66 -2.99
CA ALA A 472 -145.15 -14.28 -3.99
C ALA A 472 -146.41 -15.16 -3.95
N GLU A 473 -146.30 -16.38 -3.42
CA GLU A 473 -147.44 -17.29 -3.23
C GLU A 473 -148.26 -16.95 -1.98
N GLN A 474 -147.60 -16.51 -0.90
CA GLN A 474 -148.27 -16.03 0.33
C GLN A 474 -149.04 -14.71 0.12
N GLU A 475 -148.53 -13.79 -0.71
CA GLU A 475 -149.28 -12.56 -1.05
C GLU A 475 -150.55 -12.81 -1.88
N ARG A 476 -150.65 -13.96 -2.59
CA ARG A 476 -151.87 -14.32 -3.33
C ARG A 476 -152.96 -14.84 -2.42
N SER A 477 -152.66 -15.82 -1.56
CA SER A 477 -153.66 -16.38 -0.64
C SER A 477 -154.24 -15.35 0.33
N ALA A 478 -153.43 -14.36 0.73
CA ALA A 478 -153.88 -13.24 1.56
C ALA A 478 -154.89 -12.29 0.84
N ARG A 479 -154.83 -12.17 -0.49
CA ARG A 479 -155.77 -11.32 -1.25
C ARG A 479 -157.13 -11.99 -1.45
N ASP A 480 -157.13 -13.29 -1.76
CA ASP A 480 -158.36 -14.02 -2.07
C ASP A 480 -159.27 -14.20 -0.84
N GLN A 481 -158.71 -14.21 0.38
CA GLN A 481 -159.51 -14.16 1.62
C GLN A 481 -160.06 -12.77 1.94
N ALA A 482 -159.28 -11.71 1.68
CA ALA A 482 -159.65 -10.34 2.07
C ALA A 482 -160.85 -9.76 1.30
N GLU A 483 -161.25 -10.33 0.16
CA GLU A 483 -162.44 -9.88 -0.58
C GLU A 483 -163.76 -10.44 0.01
N GLN A 484 -163.73 -11.49 0.83
CA GLN A 484 -164.96 -12.02 1.47
C GLN A 484 -165.41 -11.24 2.71
N GLU A 485 -164.50 -10.66 3.50
CA GLU A 485 -164.86 -9.90 4.73
C GLU A 485 -165.42 -8.49 4.46
N ARG A 486 -165.93 -8.24 3.25
CA ARG A 486 -166.60 -7.00 2.84
C ARG A 486 -168.00 -6.82 3.46
N LEU A 487 -168.29 -7.50 4.58
CA LEU A 487 -169.61 -7.66 5.18
C LEU A 487 -169.67 -7.45 6.72
N ALA A 488 -168.69 -6.77 7.34
CA ALA A 488 -168.83 -6.26 8.71
C ALA A 488 -168.16 -4.90 8.99
N ARG A 489 -168.87 -4.14 9.83
CA ARG A 489 -168.57 -2.87 10.55
C ARG A 489 -167.27 -2.94 11.39
N GLU A 490 -166.62 -1.86 11.90
CA GLU A 490 -167.04 -0.46 12.12
C GLU A 490 -165.84 0.51 12.40
N GLN A 491 -165.88 1.76 11.86
CA GLN A 491 -165.30 3.04 12.37
C GLN A 491 -163.76 3.28 12.61
N PRO A 492 -163.26 4.56 12.69
CA PRO A 492 -161.85 4.90 12.35
C PRO A 492 -161.06 5.91 13.25
N LYS A 493 -159.78 6.16 12.86
CA LYS A 493 -158.74 7.18 13.26
C LYS A 493 -157.58 6.61 14.12
N GLY A 494 -156.29 6.98 13.93
CA GLY A 494 -155.64 7.82 12.89
C GLY A 494 -154.15 8.16 13.20
N SER A 495 -153.50 8.97 12.32
CA SER A 495 -152.25 9.77 12.47
C SER A 495 -150.80 9.20 12.24
N THR A 496 -150.24 9.57 11.07
CA THR A 496 -148.89 10.19 10.79
C THR A 496 -147.50 9.51 11.03
N PRO A 497 -146.42 9.91 10.30
CA PRO A 497 -145.26 9.02 9.99
C PRO A 497 -143.81 9.65 9.95
N ARG A 498 -142.83 8.86 9.43
CA ARG A 498 -141.64 9.20 8.57
C ARG A 498 -140.19 9.42 9.11
N VAL A 499 -139.27 8.57 8.60
CA VAL A 499 -137.99 8.85 7.83
C VAL A 499 -136.78 9.59 8.47
N GLN A 500 -135.56 9.02 8.33
CA GLN A 500 -134.33 9.74 7.91
C GLN A 500 -133.15 8.84 7.38
N THR A 501 -131.91 9.37 7.27
CA THR A 501 -130.84 9.01 6.29
C THR A 501 -129.37 9.34 6.75
N ILE A 502 -128.33 9.00 5.94
CA ILE A 502 -126.93 9.59 5.81
C ILE A 502 -125.69 8.87 6.48
N PRO A 503 -124.42 8.96 5.94
CA PRO A 503 -123.19 8.18 6.30
C PRO A 503 -121.87 9.02 6.61
N LEU A 504 -120.62 8.48 6.35
CA LEU A 504 -119.20 9.04 6.43
C LEU A 504 -118.31 8.56 7.66
N TRP A 505 -116.94 8.64 7.81
CA TRP A 505 -115.74 9.17 7.06
C TRP A 505 -114.33 8.59 7.51
N ALA A 506 -113.32 8.53 6.59
CA ALA A 506 -111.80 8.54 6.71
C ALA A 506 -111.04 7.55 7.67
N TRP A 507 -109.69 7.52 7.94
CA TRP A 507 -108.42 8.29 7.63
C TRP A 507 -107.13 7.36 7.61
N ALA A 508 -105.84 7.84 7.63
CA ALA A 508 -104.60 7.04 7.35
C ALA A 508 -103.19 7.49 7.93
N ALA A 509 -102.13 6.67 7.73
CA ALA A 509 -100.62 6.87 7.87
C ALA A 509 -99.92 6.83 9.27
N GLY A 510 -98.60 6.56 9.48
CA GLY A 510 -97.51 5.91 8.66
C GLY A 510 -96.03 6.44 8.84
N GLY A 511 -94.96 5.61 9.07
CA GLY A 511 -93.52 6.02 8.90
C GLY A 511 -92.32 5.29 9.63
N VAL A 512 -91.14 5.22 8.95
CA VAL A 512 -89.67 5.29 9.36
C VAL A 512 -88.95 4.24 10.30
N GLY A 513 -87.71 3.83 9.93
CA GLY A 513 -86.68 3.10 10.74
C GLY A 513 -85.32 2.82 9.99
N ALA A 514 -84.18 2.51 10.67
CA ALA A 514 -82.80 2.37 10.07
C ALA A 514 -81.83 1.46 10.92
N LEU A 515 -80.47 1.38 10.89
CA LEU A 515 -79.32 2.22 10.41
C LEU A 515 -77.92 1.46 10.52
N ILE A 516 -76.85 1.89 9.80
CA ILE A 516 -75.36 1.59 9.92
C ILE A 516 -74.78 0.24 9.36
N VAL A 517 -73.51 0.28 8.84
CA VAL A 517 -72.40 -0.76 8.77
C VAL A 517 -71.84 -1.10 7.34
N ILE A 518 -70.56 -1.50 7.05
CA ILE A 518 -69.18 -0.95 7.32
C ILE A 518 -68.04 -1.64 6.46
N VAL A 519 -66.82 -1.03 6.34
CA VAL A 519 -65.44 -1.60 6.07
C VAL A 519 -64.88 -1.95 4.65
N PHE A 520 -63.74 -1.29 4.31
CA PHE A 520 -62.50 -1.60 3.51
C PHE A 520 -62.46 -2.46 2.21
N VAL A 521 -61.68 -1.94 1.23
CA VAL A 521 -60.60 -2.68 0.50
C VAL A 521 -59.37 -1.74 0.31
N LEU A 522 -58.15 -2.30 0.39
CA LEU A 522 -56.89 -1.68 -0.06
C LEU A 522 -56.08 -2.74 -0.84
N PHE A 523 -55.37 -2.34 -1.89
CA PHE A 523 -54.35 -3.16 -2.57
C PHE A 523 -53.30 -2.26 -3.25
N GLY A 524 -52.08 -2.75 -3.45
CA GLY A 524 -51.03 -2.02 -4.13
C GLY A 524 -49.70 -2.76 -4.23
N VAL A 525 -48.66 -2.02 -4.64
CA VAL A 525 -47.25 -2.43 -4.80
C VAL A 525 -46.98 -3.44 -5.94
N ALA A 526 -46.19 -2.99 -6.91
CA ALA A 526 -45.45 -3.86 -7.84
C ALA A 526 -43.97 -3.91 -7.42
N GLY A 527 -43.37 -5.11 -7.44
CA GLY A 527 -41.93 -5.32 -7.30
C GLY A 527 -41.36 -5.95 -8.58
N GLY A 528 -40.16 -5.56 -8.99
CA GLY A 528 -39.52 -6.05 -10.22
C GLY A 528 -38.45 -7.11 -10.00
N PHE A 529 -37.95 -7.72 -11.08
CA PHE A 529 -36.67 -8.42 -11.12
C PHE A 529 -36.07 -8.42 -12.55
N ARG A 530 -34.75 -8.61 -12.63
CA ARG A 530 -33.92 -8.87 -13.85
C ARG A 530 -33.55 -10.37 -13.86
N PRO A 531 -33.12 -11.02 -14.99
CA PRO A 531 -31.82 -10.72 -15.61
C PRO A 531 -31.57 -11.18 -17.10
N ALA A 532 -30.30 -11.03 -17.54
CA ALA A 532 -29.51 -11.96 -18.38
C ALA A 532 -29.59 -12.03 -19.94
N ALA A 533 -28.60 -11.37 -20.58
CA ALA A 533 -27.45 -11.99 -21.30
C ALA A 533 -27.53 -12.52 -22.77
N THR A 534 -26.32 -12.68 -23.35
CA THR A 534 -25.92 -13.20 -24.69
C THR A 534 -26.12 -12.25 -25.90
N ALA A 535 -25.34 -12.29 -26.98
CA ALA A 535 -24.33 -13.28 -27.42
C ALA A 535 -23.03 -12.66 -28.03
N THR A 536 -22.11 -13.53 -28.45
CA THR A 536 -20.73 -13.29 -28.94
C THR A 536 -20.62 -13.00 -30.46
N ALA A 537 -19.55 -12.30 -30.88
CA ALA A 537 -18.74 -12.66 -32.07
C ALA A 537 -17.39 -11.89 -32.17
N THR A 538 -16.34 -12.62 -32.57
CA THR A 538 -15.05 -12.16 -33.17
C THR A 538 -14.89 -12.96 -34.50
N PRO A 539 -13.78 -13.00 -35.30
CA PRO A 539 -12.39 -12.48 -35.14
C PRO A 539 -11.81 -11.83 -36.45
N THR A 540 -10.46 -11.78 -36.61
CA THR A 540 -9.71 -11.92 -37.90
C THR A 540 -9.44 -10.63 -38.73
N GLN A 541 -8.24 -10.29 -39.26
CA GLN A 541 -6.82 -10.74 -39.08
C GLN A 541 -5.77 -9.81 -39.79
N VAL A 542 -4.47 -9.95 -39.40
CA VAL A 542 -3.20 -10.00 -40.21
C VAL A 542 -2.66 -8.83 -41.06
N ALA A 543 -1.42 -8.41 -40.72
CA ALA A 543 -0.18 -8.33 -41.55
C ALA A 543 0.99 -7.93 -40.58
N GLN A 544 2.19 -8.53 -40.46
CA GLN A 544 3.19 -9.16 -41.36
C GLN A 544 3.74 -8.19 -42.44
N ALA A 545 5.04 -8.18 -42.81
CA ALA A 545 6.13 -9.16 -42.63
C ALA A 545 7.49 -8.51 -42.26
N ALA A 546 8.64 -9.15 -42.59
CA ALA A 546 9.98 -8.76 -42.13
C ALA A 546 11.11 -8.94 -43.20
N SER A 547 12.28 -8.35 -42.88
CA SER A 547 13.65 -8.77 -43.27
C SER A 547 14.35 -8.28 -44.57
N THR A 548 15.65 -8.03 -44.38
CA THR A 548 16.84 -8.39 -45.22
C THR A 548 17.60 -7.36 -46.11
N THR A 549 18.94 -7.48 -46.02
CA THR A 549 20.05 -7.11 -46.97
C THR A 549 20.61 -5.67 -47.08
N ALA A 550 21.88 -5.59 -47.53
CA ALA A 550 22.84 -4.45 -47.54
C ALA A 550 23.60 -4.42 -48.92
N PRO A 551 24.84 -3.88 -49.18
CA PRO A 551 25.85 -3.13 -48.37
C PRO A 551 26.58 -1.95 -49.12
N THR A 552 27.82 -1.58 -48.72
CA THR A 552 28.85 -0.71 -49.40
C THR A 552 28.60 0.84 -49.29
N THR A 553 29.58 1.80 -49.23
CA THR A 553 31.01 1.85 -49.66
C THR A 553 31.92 2.87 -48.90
N VAL A 554 33.05 2.38 -48.34
CA VAL A 554 34.46 2.90 -48.27
C VAL A 554 34.84 4.42 -48.35
N LEU A 555 35.43 4.95 -47.24
CA LEU A 555 36.61 5.88 -47.04
C LEU A 555 36.80 7.20 -47.88
N PRO A 556 37.78 8.13 -47.61
CA PRO A 556 38.99 8.05 -46.74
C PRO A 556 39.28 9.22 -45.76
N LEU A 557 40.41 9.06 -45.04
CA LEU A 557 41.06 10.02 -44.12
C LEU A 557 41.40 11.39 -44.75
N ARG A 558 41.49 12.41 -43.88
CA ARG A 558 42.58 13.42 -43.95
C ARG A 558 43.21 13.65 -42.59
N THR A 559 44.53 13.79 -42.58
CA THR A 559 45.38 14.08 -41.41
C THR A 559 45.93 15.50 -41.48
N SER A 560 46.04 16.16 -40.33
CA SER A 560 46.95 17.30 -40.14
C SER A 560 47.18 17.56 -38.65
N SER A 561 48.37 17.21 -38.14
CA SER A 561 48.91 17.82 -36.92
C SER A 561 49.28 19.29 -37.18
N PRO A 562 49.57 20.05 -36.13
CA PRO A 562 50.98 20.44 -36.02
C PRO A 562 51.59 20.18 -34.62
N THR A 563 52.89 19.91 -34.67
CA THR A 563 53.84 19.89 -33.54
C THR A 563 54.16 21.33 -33.07
N THR A 564 55.04 21.46 -32.06
CA THR A 564 55.80 22.67 -31.66
C THR A 564 55.21 23.46 -30.48
N THR A 565 55.94 23.81 -29.41
CA THR A 565 57.24 23.32 -28.87
C THR A 565 57.33 23.75 -27.38
N ILE A 566 58.06 22.99 -26.56
CA ILE A 566 58.41 23.41 -25.19
C ILE A 566 59.45 24.54 -25.24
N ALA A 567 59.14 25.70 -24.67
CA ALA A 567 60.10 26.78 -24.44
C ALA A 567 60.01 27.26 -22.98
N GLN A 568 61.13 27.17 -22.26
CA GLN A 568 61.25 27.70 -20.90
C GLN A 568 61.49 29.22 -20.95
N ALA A 569 60.85 29.98 -20.07
CA ALA A 569 61.09 31.41 -19.91
C ALA A 569 61.77 31.70 -18.57
N THR A 570 63.03 32.13 -18.61
CA THR A 570 63.80 32.58 -17.44
C THR A 570 63.41 33.99 -16.99
N ARG A 571 63.55 34.26 -15.69
CA ARG A 571 63.31 35.60 -15.11
C ARG A 571 64.37 36.61 -15.59
N THR A 572 63.97 37.86 -15.82
CA THR A 572 64.84 39.05 -15.84
C THR A 572 63.98 40.27 -15.46
N THR A 573 64.56 41.25 -14.77
CA THR A 573 63.84 42.35 -14.10
C THR A 573 64.39 43.72 -14.48
N ALA A 574 63.53 44.64 -14.96
CA ALA A 574 63.62 46.12 -14.90
C ALA A 574 62.67 46.75 -15.94
N PRO A 575 62.32 48.05 -15.83
CA PRO A 575 61.95 48.80 -14.62
C PRO A 575 60.57 49.48 -14.78
N THR A 576 60.08 50.15 -13.74
CA THR A 576 58.76 50.81 -13.71
C THR A 576 58.69 52.06 -14.59
N GLU A 577 57.75 52.11 -15.53
CA GLU A 577 57.19 53.37 -16.05
C GLU A 577 55.88 53.73 -15.32
N ILE A 578 55.61 55.04 -15.18
CA ILE A 578 54.41 55.56 -14.53
C ILE A 578 53.50 56.23 -15.57
N PRO A 579 52.33 55.65 -15.90
CA PRO A 579 51.37 56.30 -16.79
C PRO A 579 50.78 57.57 -16.16
N ARG A 580 50.81 58.68 -16.89
CA ARG A 580 50.16 59.94 -16.51
C ARG A 580 48.64 59.78 -16.52
N ALA A 581 47.97 60.25 -15.47
CA ALA A 581 46.53 60.14 -15.32
C ALA A 581 45.73 60.85 -16.44
N THR A 582 44.67 60.20 -16.91
CA THR A 582 43.71 60.74 -17.87
C THR A 582 42.28 60.56 -17.37
N GLY A 583 41.52 61.66 -17.25
CA GLY A 583 40.06 61.68 -17.23
C GLY A 583 39.36 60.77 -16.19
N THR A 584 39.25 61.22 -14.95
CA THR A 584 38.28 60.63 -14.00
C THR A 584 36.86 60.91 -14.48
N ASN A 585 36.22 59.92 -15.10
CA ASN A 585 34.77 59.77 -14.95
C ASN A 585 34.45 59.73 -13.45
N PRO A 586 33.34 60.32 -12.98
CA PRO A 586 32.90 60.10 -11.61
C PRO A 586 32.71 58.59 -11.40
N PRO A 587 33.10 58.04 -10.24
CA PRO A 587 32.87 56.63 -9.95
C PRO A 587 31.37 56.35 -10.07
N ALA A 588 31.01 55.30 -10.81
CA ALA A 588 29.62 54.89 -10.94
C ALA A 588 29.02 54.71 -9.53
N PRO A 589 27.81 55.23 -9.25
CA PRO A 589 27.27 55.21 -7.90
C PRO A 589 27.18 53.77 -7.41
N THR A 590 27.79 53.51 -6.24
CA THR A 590 27.73 52.19 -5.59
C THR A 590 26.26 51.77 -5.47
N PRO A 591 25.89 50.56 -5.95
CA PRO A 591 24.50 50.12 -5.90
C PRO A 591 23.96 50.14 -4.47
N ARG A 592 22.67 50.45 -4.33
CA ARG A 592 22.02 50.50 -3.01
C ARG A 592 21.61 49.12 -2.55
N VAL A 593 21.56 48.94 -1.23
CA VAL A 593 21.04 47.73 -0.60
C VAL A 593 19.60 47.49 -1.09
N GLY A 594 19.33 46.32 -1.69
CA GLY A 594 18.02 46.02 -2.29
C GLY A 594 17.73 46.76 -3.60
N GLU A 595 18.74 47.29 -4.28
CA GLU A 595 18.61 47.73 -5.68
C GLU A 595 18.38 46.52 -6.59
N GLU A 596 17.46 46.64 -7.55
CA GLU A 596 17.13 45.58 -8.52
C GLU A 596 17.70 45.93 -9.90
N ARG A 597 18.35 44.98 -10.58
CA ARG A 597 18.80 45.10 -11.98
C ARG A 597 18.57 43.81 -12.75
N VAL A 598 18.25 43.93 -14.04
CA VAL A 598 18.16 42.76 -14.93
C VAL A 598 19.56 42.39 -15.43
N ILE A 599 20.03 41.21 -15.03
CA ILE A 599 21.34 40.65 -15.43
C ILE A 599 21.09 39.22 -15.94
N GLY A 600 21.75 38.83 -17.04
CA GLY A 600 21.57 37.51 -17.67
C GLY A 600 20.12 37.16 -18.05
N GLY A 601 19.24 38.15 -18.17
CA GLY A 601 17.82 37.96 -18.53
C GLY A 601 16.84 37.72 -17.36
N ALA A 602 17.28 37.88 -16.10
CA ALA A 602 16.41 37.81 -14.91
C ALA A 602 16.67 38.98 -13.94
N PRO A 603 15.69 39.39 -13.13
CA PRO A 603 15.89 40.42 -12.10
C PRO A 603 16.75 39.89 -10.96
N MET A 604 17.76 40.67 -10.56
CA MET A 604 18.69 40.36 -9.48
C MET A 604 18.74 41.50 -8.47
N MET A 605 18.84 41.17 -7.19
CA MET A 605 18.96 42.11 -6.08
C MET A 605 20.43 42.28 -5.67
N PHE A 606 20.83 43.50 -5.32
CA PHE A 606 22.18 43.78 -4.82
C PHE A 606 22.34 43.44 -3.32
N VAL A 607 23.33 42.58 -3.02
CA VAL A 607 23.79 42.33 -1.66
C VAL A 607 25.14 43.03 -1.44
N PRO A 608 25.27 43.91 -0.44
CA PRO A 608 26.49 44.69 -0.22
C PRO A 608 27.63 43.85 0.38
N ALA A 609 28.86 44.25 0.10
CA ALA A 609 30.05 43.71 0.76
C ALA A 609 30.02 43.96 2.28
N GLY A 610 30.62 43.05 3.06
CA GLY A 610 30.72 43.16 4.51
C GLY A 610 30.54 41.84 5.26
N GLU A 611 30.79 41.89 6.57
CA GLU A 611 30.58 40.76 7.49
C GLU A 611 29.11 40.40 7.68
N PHE A 612 28.85 39.12 7.89
CA PHE A 612 27.63 38.60 8.52
C PHE A 612 27.98 37.46 9.49
N LEU A 613 26.98 37.01 10.25
CA LEU A 613 27.07 35.81 11.10
C LEU A 613 26.48 34.63 10.32
N MET A 614 27.35 33.69 9.96
CA MET A 614 27.01 32.47 9.25
C MET A 614 26.76 31.33 10.25
N GLY A 615 25.72 30.54 10.05
CA GLY A 615 25.33 29.43 10.90
C GLY A 615 24.57 29.82 12.17
N SER A 616 24.32 28.82 13.02
CA SER A 616 23.44 28.90 14.17
C SER A 616 24.21 28.82 15.48
N SER A 617 23.72 29.54 16.50
CA SER A 617 24.30 29.55 17.84
C SER A 617 23.55 28.56 18.74
N ASP A 618 24.15 28.17 19.86
CA ASP A 618 23.52 27.26 20.84
C ASP A 618 22.24 27.81 21.51
N ALA A 619 21.86 29.05 21.18
CA ALA A 619 20.57 29.63 21.56
C ALA A 619 19.43 29.25 20.60
N ASP A 620 19.73 28.88 19.35
CA ASP A 620 18.79 28.20 18.46
C ASP A 620 18.79 26.70 18.83
N LYS A 621 17.63 26.22 19.26
CA LYS A 621 17.42 24.84 19.72
C LYS A 621 16.97 23.91 18.60
N ASP A 622 16.46 24.49 17.52
CA ASP A 622 16.01 23.77 16.34
C ASP A 622 17.16 23.61 15.33
N ALA A 623 18.34 24.17 15.64
CA ALA A 623 19.54 24.08 14.84
C ALA A 623 20.29 22.73 14.98
N SER A 624 20.56 22.12 13.83
CA SER A 624 21.41 20.94 13.66
C SER A 624 22.89 21.26 13.92
N ASP A 625 23.68 20.22 14.21
CA ASP A 625 25.09 20.41 14.62
C ASP A 625 26.02 20.81 13.46
N ASP A 626 25.61 20.59 12.21
CA ASP A 626 26.34 21.04 11.01
C ASP A 626 26.07 22.51 10.65
N GLU A 627 25.09 23.17 11.28
CA GLU A 627 24.94 24.63 11.27
C GLU A 627 25.89 25.33 12.25
N LYS A 628 26.65 24.57 13.06
CA LYS A 628 27.43 25.08 14.19
C LYS A 628 28.94 24.92 13.94
N PRO A 629 29.79 25.79 14.50
CA PRO A 629 29.43 26.99 15.27
C PRO A 629 29.01 28.16 14.37
N GLN A 630 28.17 29.05 14.90
CA GLN A 630 27.98 30.38 14.31
C GLN A 630 29.31 31.15 14.30
N HIS A 631 29.70 31.65 13.13
CA HIS A 631 30.99 32.29 12.90
C HIS A 631 30.87 33.53 12.02
N ARG A 632 31.89 34.40 12.03
CA ARG A 632 31.93 35.60 11.18
C ARG A 632 32.48 35.28 9.80
N VAL A 633 31.76 35.71 8.77
CA VAL A 633 32.20 35.61 7.37
C VAL A 633 32.05 36.97 6.70
N PHE A 634 33.13 37.48 6.13
CA PHE A 634 33.12 38.58 5.18
C PHE A 634 32.82 38.06 3.77
N LEU A 635 31.87 38.68 3.09
CA LEU A 635 31.64 38.48 1.67
C LEU A 635 31.80 39.80 0.92
N ASP A 636 32.32 39.73 -0.31
CA ASP A 636 32.28 40.83 -1.26
C ASP A 636 30.83 41.16 -1.69
N ALA A 637 30.68 42.17 -2.55
CA ALA A 637 29.39 42.57 -3.09
C ALA A 637 29.04 41.75 -4.34
N TYR A 638 27.81 41.25 -4.41
CA TYR A 638 27.31 40.42 -5.52
C TYR A 638 25.83 40.73 -5.81
N TRP A 639 25.37 40.30 -6.97
CA TRP A 639 23.95 40.29 -7.34
C TRP A 639 23.40 38.87 -7.20
N MET A 640 22.20 38.71 -6.66
CA MET A 640 21.51 37.41 -6.57
C MET A 640 20.16 37.46 -7.27
N ASP A 641 19.80 36.41 -8.00
CA ASP A 641 18.49 36.27 -8.62
C ASP A 641 17.36 36.45 -7.59
N LYS A 642 16.42 37.37 -7.89
CA LYS A 642 15.34 37.74 -6.99
C LYS A 642 14.42 36.56 -6.65
N PHE A 643 14.33 35.60 -7.56
CA PHE A 643 13.50 34.40 -7.52
C PHE A 643 14.34 33.17 -7.89
N GLU A 644 13.82 31.98 -7.66
CA GLU A 644 14.33 30.75 -8.25
C GLU A 644 14.21 30.81 -9.79
N VAL A 645 15.06 30.06 -10.50
CA VAL A 645 15.00 30.00 -11.97
C VAL A 645 13.69 29.35 -12.41
N THR A 646 12.89 30.07 -13.19
CA THR A 646 11.55 29.59 -13.61
C THR A 646 11.61 28.61 -14.78
N ASN A 647 10.54 27.83 -14.97
CA ASN A 647 10.37 26.95 -16.12
C ASN A 647 10.57 27.68 -17.46
N ALA A 648 10.02 28.89 -17.62
CA ALA A 648 10.18 29.70 -18.83
C ALA A 648 11.60 30.26 -19.02
N GLN A 649 12.33 30.53 -17.95
CA GLN A 649 13.74 30.91 -18.01
C GLN A 649 14.58 29.71 -18.45
N TYR A 650 14.43 28.57 -17.77
CA TYR A 650 15.17 27.34 -18.07
C TYR A 650 14.87 26.83 -19.49
N LYS A 651 13.62 26.93 -19.95
CA LYS A 651 13.21 26.59 -21.32
C LYS A 651 13.99 27.37 -22.38
N LYS A 652 14.31 28.65 -22.18
CA LYS A 652 15.15 29.41 -23.12
C LYS A 652 16.57 28.83 -23.26
N CYS A 653 17.11 28.23 -22.20
CA CYS A 653 18.41 27.54 -22.25
C CYS A 653 18.33 26.19 -22.98
N VAL A 654 17.23 25.44 -22.81
CA VAL A 654 16.99 24.17 -23.51
C VAL A 654 16.70 24.39 -24.99
N ASP A 655 15.85 25.36 -25.34
CA ASP A 655 15.55 25.73 -26.73
C ASP A 655 16.79 26.26 -27.47
N ALA A 656 17.74 26.88 -26.75
CA ALA A 656 19.04 27.28 -27.27
C ALA A 656 20.07 26.14 -27.34
N GLY A 657 19.69 24.89 -27.01
CA GLY A 657 20.56 23.71 -27.04
C GLY A 657 21.68 23.69 -25.98
N LYS A 658 21.62 24.58 -24.97
CA LYS A 658 22.65 24.71 -23.93
C LYS A 658 22.35 23.89 -22.67
N CYS A 659 21.09 23.74 -22.31
CA CYS A 659 20.63 22.95 -21.15
C CYS A 659 19.92 21.67 -21.58
N GLN A 660 19.94 20.64 -20.73
CA GLN A 660 19.12 19.45 -20.90
C GLN A 660 17.73 19.66 -20.28
N PRO A 661 16.62 19.19 -20.89
CA PRO A 661 15.30 19.30 -20.29
C PRO A 661 15.22 18.55 -18.94
N PRO A 662 14.38 19.02 -17.99
CA PRO A 662 14.02 18.25 -16.81
C PRO A 662 13.40 16.91 -17.20
N ASN A 663 13.64 15.88 -16.38
CA ASN A 663 13.08 14.56 -16.61
C ASN A 663 12.80 13.91 -15.23
N PRO A 664 11.53 13.63 -14.88
CA PRO A 664 10.32 13.85 -15.70
C PRO A 664 9.93 15.33 -15.82
N THR A 665 9.02 15.65 -16.75
CA THR A 665 8.48 17.01 -17.01
C THR A 665 7.20 17.34 -16.22
N ARG A 666 6.95 16.59 -15.14
CA ARG A 666 5.80 16.71 -14.23
C ARG A 666 6.24 17.25 -12.88
N SER A 667 5.31 17.76 -12.06
CA SER A 667 5.52 17.91 -10.61
C SER A 667 4.82 16.77 -9.85
N TYR A 668 4.87 16.79 -8.52
CA TYR A 668 4.24 15.79 -7.66
C TYR A 668 2.73 15.61 -7.96
N THR A 669 1.97 16.71 -8.04
CA THR A 669 0.53 16.69 -8.33
C THR A 669 0.19 16.90 -9.82
N ARG A 670 1.07 17.55 -10.60
CA ARG A 670 0.75 18.04 -11.96
C ARG A 670 1.42 17.20 -13.03
N LYS A 671 0.63 16.36 -13.72
CA LYS A 671 1.08 15.48 -14.83
C LYS A 671 1.74 16.20 -16.01
N SER A 672 1.57 17.51 -16.12
CA SER A 672 2.21 18.39 -17.12
C SER A 672 2.61 19.67 -16.41
N TYR A 673 3.92 19.93 -16.30
CA TYR A 673 4.50 21.04 -15.56
C TYR A 673 5.52 21.79 -16.41
N TYR A 674 6.67 21.16 -16.69
CA TYR A 674 7.69 21.76 -17.54
C TYR A 674 7.25 21.77 -19.01
N GLY A 675 7.32 22.94 -19.65
CA GLY A 675 6.85 23.15 -21.02
C GLY A 675 5.34 23.40 -21.15
N ASN A 676 4.63 23.59 -20.04
CA ASN A 676 3.24 24.04 -20.00
C ASN A 676 3.17 25.50 -19.54
N ALA A 677 2.65 26.38 -20.39
CA ALA A 677 2.61 27.83 -20.15
C ALA A 677 1.84 28.24 -18.88
N GLN A 678 0.97 27.38 -18.33
CA GLN A 678 0.34 27.62 -17.02
C GLN A 678 1.35 27.66 -15.85
N TYR A 679 2.53 27.08 -16.02
CA TYR A 679 3.57 26.96 -14.99
C TYR A 679 4.89 27.63 -15.39
N ASP A 680 4.86 28.54 -16.37
CA ASP A 680 6.05 29.23 -16.89
C ASP A 680 6.79 30.06 -15.83
N ASP A 681 6.07 30.63 -14.86
CA ASP A 681 6.59 31.40 -13.72
C ASP A 681 6.77 30.57 -12.42
N TYR A 682 6.63 29.25 -12.50
CA TYR A 682 6.94 28.33 -11.39
C TYR A 682 8.43 27.91 -11.45
N PRO A 683 9.06 27.57 -10.31
CA PRO A 683 10.48 27.16 -10.29
C PRO A 683 10.71 25.91 -11.14
N VAL A 684 11.85 25.84 -11.82
CA VAL A 684 12.26 24.61 -12.52
C VAL A 684 12.71 23.57 -11.50
N ILE A 685 12.14 22.37 -11.62
CA ILE A 685 12.41 21.20 -10.76
C ILE A 685 12.91 20.03 -11.61
N TYR A 686 13.35 18.93 -10.97
CA TYR A 686 14.06 17.84 -11.63
C TYR A 686 15.29 18.30 -12.43
N VAL A 687 16.05 19.25 -11.86
CA VAL A 687 17.35 19.72 -12.35
C VAL A 687 18.45 19.31 -11.38
N SER A 688 19.58 18.83 -11.92
CA SER A 688 20.76 18.50 -11.11
C SER A 688 21.61 19.73 -10.86
N TRP A 689 22.51 19.65 -9.88
CA TRP A 689 23.53 20.68 -9.67
C TRP A 689 24.33 21.00 -10.94
N THR A 690 24.59 20.00 -11.78
CA THR A 690 25.27 20.17 -13.07
C THR A 690 24.39 20.89 -14.09
N ASP A 691 23.09 20.58 -14.15
CA ASP A 691 22.12 21.31 -14.98
C ASP A 691 22.01 22.78 -14.54
N ALA A 692 21.90 23.01 -13.22
CA ALA A 692 21.79 24.31 -12.57
C ALA A 692 23.03 25.19 -12.83
N LYS A 693 24.24 24.64 -12.60
CA LYS A 693 25.51 25.30 -12.93
C LYS A 693 25.58 25.65 -14.42
N THR A 694 25.24 24.70 -15.29
CA THR A 694 25.25 24.91 -16.75
C THR A 694 24.31 26.03 -17.16
N PHE A 695 23.11 26.10 -16.57
CA PHE A 695 22.18 27.21 -16.80
C PHE A 695 22.78 28.56 -16.39
N CYS A 696 23.30 28.68 -15.16
CA CYS A 696 23.88 29.93 -14.68
C CYS A 696 25.04 30.40 -15.58
N GLU A 697 25.98 29.52 -15.90
CA GLU A 697 27.09 29.83 -16.82
C GLU A 697 26.59 30.22 -18.21
N SER A 698 25.54 29.56 -18.71
CA SER A 698 24.93 29.86 -20.02
C SER A 698 24.29 31.26 -20.10
N ALA A 699 23.93 31.83 -18.95
CA ALA A 699 23.32 33.15 -18.75
C ALA A 699 24.34 34.24 -18.35
N GLY A 700 25.64 33.90 -18.23
CA GLY A 700 26.68 34.82 -17.78
C GLY A 700 26.72 35.02 -16.26
N LYS A 701 26.31 34.00 -15.51
CA LYS A 701 26.21 33.96 -14.03
C LYS A 701 26.95 32.72 -13.49
N ARG A 702 26.88 32.51 -12.18
CA ARG A 702 27.29 31.27 -11.47
C ARG A 702 26.25 30.87 -10.43
N LEU A 703 26.42 29.71 -9.78
CA LEU A 703 25.66 29.41 -8.55
C LEU A 703 26.19 30.28 -7.38
N PRO A 704 25.33 30.67 -6.42
CA PRO A 704 25.78 31.26 -5.16
C PRO A 704 26.68 30.30 -4.39
N THR A 705 27.56 30.82 -3.52
CA THR A 705 28.09 29.97 -2.43
C THR A 705 27.05 29.81 -1.31
N GLU A 706 27.23 28.83 -0.44
CA GLU A 706 26.40 28.64 0.76
C GLU A 706 26.36 29.91 1.62
N ALA A 707 27.50 30.58 1.77
CA ALA A 707 27.61 31.82 2.52
C ALA A 707 26.88 32.99 1.83
N GLU A 708 26.99 33.10 0.50
CA GLU A 708 26.25 34.10 -0.27
C GLU A 708 24.74 33.87 -0.16
N TRP A 709 24.31 32.62 -0.29
CA TRP A 709 22.92 32.24 -0.09
C TRP A 709 22.42 32.61 1.31
N GLU A 710 23.15 32.23 2.37
CA GLU A 710 22.74 32.49 3.75
C GLU A 710 22.70 33.99 4.06
N LYS A 711 23.73 34.75 3.67
CA LYS A 711 23.74 36.21 3.81
C LYS A 711 22.56 36.82 3.07
N ALA A 712 22.28 36.40 1.83
CA ALA A 712 21.16 36.91 1.05
C ALA A 712 19.79 36.62 1.69
N ALA A 713 19.63 35.48 2.36
CA ALA A 713 18.43 35.10 3.09
C ALA A 713 18.24 35.91 4.38
N ARG A 714 19.27 35.99 5.25
CA ARG A 714 19.12 36.49 6.64
C ARG A 714 19.70 37.88 6.90
N GLY A 715 20.50 38.44 5.98
CA GLY A 715 21.22 39.69 6.23
C GLY A 715 22.32 39.53 7.29
N THR A 716 22.53 40.56 8.11
CA THR A 716 23.65 40.63 9.07
C THR A 716 23.25 40.51 10.54
N ASP A 717 21.96 40.33 10.84
CA ASP A 717 21.41 40.31 12.22
C ASP A 717 21.15 38.89 12.77
N ALA A 718 21.61 37.86 12.05
CA ALA A 718 21.47 36.44 12.41
C ALA A 718 20.02 35.99 12.63
N ARG A 719 19.03 36.62 11.98
CA ARG A 719 17.63 36.18 12.04
C ARG A 719 17.42 34.72 11.64
N ILE A 720 16.34 34.12 12.14
CA ILE A 720 15.99 32.70 11.94
C ILE A 720 15.36 32.49 10.56
N TYR A 721 14.41 33.32 10.14
CA TYR A 721 13.74 33.28 8.83
C TYR A 721 14.02 34.59 8.07
N PRO A 722 13.87 34.66 6.73
CA PRO A 722 14.20 35.88 5.96
C PRO A 722 13.48 37.14 6.47
N TRP A 723 12.22 37.01 6.89
CA TRP A 723 11.41 38.10 7.45
C TRP A 723 11.68 38.41 8.94
N GLY A 724 12.26 37.49 9.73
CA GLY A 724 12.53 37.70 11.16
C GLY A 724 12.63 36.42 12.00
N ASN A 725 12.38 36.52 13.31
CA ASN A 725 12.60 35.45 14.30
C ASN A 725 11.34 34.69 14.72
N THR A 726 10.25 34.81 13.96
CA THR A 726 8.98 34.13 14.25
C THR A 726 8.49 33.48 12.97
N PHE A 727 8.18 32.18 13.06
CA PHE A 727 7.64 31.44 11.94
C PHE A 727 6.23 31.93 11.61
N ASP A 728 5.97 32.24 10.33
CA ASP A 728 4.64 32.46 9.82
C ASP A 728 4.48 31.72 8.48
N LYS A 729 3.67 30.66 8.52
CA LYS A 729 3.36 29.81 7.36
C LYS A 729 2.63 30.50 6.21
N ASN A 730 2.20 31.75 6.38
CA ASN A 730 1.60 32.57 5.33
C ASN A 730 2.65 33.35 4.51
N LEU A 731 3.91 33.35 4.95
CA LEU A 731 5.02 34.07 4.31
C LEU A 731 5.89 33.20 3.39
N LEU A 732 5.53 31.92 3.21
CA LEU A 732 6.22 30.98 2.33
C LEU A 732 5.30 29.85 1.83
N ASN A 733 5.84 29.03 0.91
CA ASN A 733 5.25 27.73 0.55
C ASN A 733 5.95 26.59 1.33
N SER A 734 5.33 26.08 2.39
CA SER A 734 5.88 24.99 3.22
C SER A 734 4.82 23.92 3.53
N ALA A 735 5.23 22.84 4.21
CA ALA A 735 4.32 21.79 4.69
C ALA A 735 3.20 22.37 5.58
N ASP A 736 3.53 23.28 6.50
CA ASP A 736 2.56 23.98 7.35
C ASP A 736 1.55 24.83 6.56
N GLY A 737 1.99 25.37 5.42
CA GLY A 737 1.20 26.11 4.45
C GLY A 737 0.30 25.24 3.57
N GLY A 738 0.54 23.92 3.55
CA GLY A 738 -0.40 22.90 3.05
C GLY A 738 -0.66 22.91 1.55
N LYS A 739 0.23 23.46 0.71
CA LYS A 739 0.03 23.50 -0.75
C LYS A 739 0.28 22.15 -1.44
N GLY A 740 1.23 21.35 -0.91
CA GLY A 740 1.55 20.01 -1.40
C GLY A 740 2.21 19.93 -2.79
N ASP A 741 2.58 21.07 -3.36
CA ASP A 741 3.34 21.21 -4.61
C ASP A 741 3.96 22.62 -4.66
N THR A 742 4.84 22.87 -5.63
CA THR A 742 5.42 24.19 -5.93
C THR A 742 4.34 25.26 -6.19
N THR A 743 4.69 26.51 -5.95
CA THR A 743 3.92 27.70 -6.33
C THR A 743 4.69 28.54 -7.36
N SER A 744 4.00 29.44 -8.07
CA SER A 744 4.68 30.49 -8.84
C SER A 744 5.65 31.25 -7.91
N VAL A 745 6.83 31.58 -8.41
CA VAL A 745 7.76 32.46 -7.71
C VAL A 745 7.12 33.83 -7.54
N GLY A 746 7.52 34.59 -6.52
CA GLY A 746 6.97 35.93 -6.28
C GLY A 746 5.64 35.97 -5.51
N ASN A 747 5.04 34.81 -5.17
CA ASN A 747 3.75 34.75 -4.49
C ASN A 747 3.77 35.26 -3.04
N TYR A 748 4.95 35.36 -2.41
CA TYR A 748 5.10 35.65 -0.98
C TYR A 748 5.88 36.95 -0.71
N PRO A 749 5.39 38.13 -1.16
CA PRO A 749 6.14 39.41 -1.08
C PRO A 749 6.46 39.88 0.34
N GLN A 750 5.74 39.39 1.34
CA GLN A 750 6.01 39.68 2.77
C GLN A 750 7.05 38.72 3.38
N GLY A 751 7.40 37.62 2.70
CA GLY A 751 8.48 36.70 3.08
C GLY A 751 9.85 37.07 2.52
N ALA A 752 9.98 38.23 1.87
CA ALA A 752 11.23 38.68 1.29
C ALA A 752 12.34 38.92 2.34
N SER A 753 13.58 38.67 1.95
CA SER A 753 14.77 38.91 2.76
C SER A 753 15.07 40.40 2.99
N PRO A 754 16.02 40.78 3.87
CA PRO A 754 16.46 42.17 4.06
C PRO A 754 16.95 42.86 2.79
N TYR A 755 17.31 42.09 1.75
CA TYR A 755 17.79 42.57 0.46
C TYR A 755 16.72 42.50 -0.64
N GLY A 756 15.47 42.14 -0.30
CA GLY A 756 14.37 42.01 -1.26
C GLY A 756 14.45 40.76 -2.15
N VAL A 757 15.34 39.82 -1.84
CA VAL A 757 15.36 38.50 -2.47
C VAL A 757 14.18 37.69 -1.92
N MET A 758 13.41 37.10 -2.81
CA MET A 758 12.15 36.44 -2.49
C MET A 758 12.27 34.92 -2.53
N ASP A 759 11.33 34.26 -1.84
CA ASP A 759 11.17 32.81 -1.81
C ASP A 759 12.44 32.08 -1.28
N MET A 760 13.26 32.78 -0.47
CA MET A 760 14.46 32.26 0.22
C MET A 760 14.12 31.32 1.41
N ALA A 761 12.89 30.83 1.48
CA ALA A 761 12.41 29.88 2.48
C ALA A 761 11.22 29.12 1.88
N GLY A 762 11.24 27.79 1.92
CA GLY A 762 10.24 26.94 1.29
C GLY A 762 10.27 27.00 -0.25
N ASN A 763 9.13 26.69 -0.86
CA ASN A 763 8.93 26.43 -2.28
C ASN A 763 9.81 25.29 -2.82
N VAL A 764 11.09 25.52 -3.13
CA VAL A 764 12.04 24.47 -3.55
C VAL A 764 13.39 24.64 -2.89
N TRP A 765 14.01 23.51 -2.53
CA TRP A 765 15.40 23.49 -2.09
C TRP A 765 16.31 23.99 -3.21
N GLU A 766 17.30 24.81 -2.88
CA GLU A 766 18.16 25.43 -3.88
C GLU A 766 19.58 24.87 -3.89
N TRP A 767 20.06 24.51 -5.09
CA TRP A 767 21.47 24.23 -5.31
C TRP A 767 22.35 25.47 -5.09
N VAL A 768 23.34 25.35 -4.22
CA VAL A 768 24.48 26.29 -4.11
C VAL A 768 25.77 25.62 -4.64
N ALA A 769 26.84 26.40 -4.82
CA ALA A 769 28.09 25.95 -5.41
C ALA A 769 28.84 24.93 -4.54
N ASP A 770 28.74 25.06 -3.23
CA ASP A 770 29.58 24.39 -2.23
C ASP A 770 29.37 22.86 -2.21
N TRP A 771 30.46 22.14 -2.00
CA TRP A 771 30.38 20.75 -1.52
C TRP A 771 29.92 20.75 -0.05
N TYR A 772 29.10 19.80 0.35
CA TYR A 772 28.70 19.66 1.75
C TYR A 772 29.80 18.96 2.57
N ASP A 773 30.10 19.53 3.73
CA ASP A 773 30.80 18.90 4.85
C ASP A 773 30.19 19.44 6.15
N ALA A 774 29.79 18.53 7.04
CA ALA A 774 29.16 18.85 8.32
C ALA A 774 30.12 19.59 9.28
N SER A 775 31.41 19.36 9.15
CA SER A 775 32.46 19.97 9.98
C SER A 775 32.99 21.31 9.43
N TYR A 776 32.57 21.71 8.22
CA TYR A 776 33.18 22.85 7.50
C TYR A 776 33.12 24.16 8.31
N TYR A 777 32.02 24.43 9.00
CA TYR A 777 31.84 25.66 9.80
C TYR A 777 32.86 25.80 10.94
N GLN A 778 33.45 24.69 11.40
CA GLN A 778 34.50 24.69 12.43
C GLN A 778 35.85 25.22 11.89
N ASN A 779 36.06 25.15 10.58
CA ASN A 779 37.32 25.50 9.90
C ASN A 779 37.12 26.48 8.72
N SER A 780 35.95 27.14 8.66
CA SER A 780 35.53 28.00 7.55
C SER A 780 36.43 29.25 7.43
N PRO A 781 36.93 29.60 6.24
CA PRO A 781 37.72 30.80 6.04
C PRO A 781 36.85 32.06 6.16
N GLN A 782 37.33 33.05 6.91
CA GLN A 782 36.59 34.28 7.24
C GLN A 782 36.28 35.21 6.05
N SER A 783 36.74 34.90 4.83
CA SER A 783 36.52 35.73 3.64
C SER A 783 36.17 34.85 2.44
N ASN A 784 35.02 35.12 1.82
CA ASN A 784 34.52 34.47 0.60
C ASN A 784 34.66 32.91 0.58
N PRO A 785 34.19 32.18 1.62
CA PRO A 785 34.20 30.72 1.62
C PRO A 785 33.48 30.13 0.39
N GLN A 786 34.02 29.00 -0.10
CA GLN A 786 33.58 28.27 -1.32
C GLN A 786 33.27 26.80 -1.01
N GLY A 787 33.08 26.46 0.25
CA GLY A 787 33.03 25.09 0.77
C GLY A 787 34.40 24.38 0.77
N PRO A 788 34.44 23.11 1.18
CA PRO A 788 35.60 22.25 0.99
C PRO A 788 35.82 21.97 -0.50
N SER A 789 37.08 21.73 -0.90
CA SER A 789 37.44 21.54 -2.32
C SER A 789 36.82 20.29 -2.99
N SER A 790 36.36 19.33 -2.20
CA SER A 790 35.75 18.06 -2.64
C SER A 790 34.74 17.55 -1.61
N GLY A 791 33.68 16.88 -2.05
CA GLY A 791 32.71 16.20 -1.18
C GLY A 791 31.88 15.15 -1.95
N GLU A 792 31.00 14.43 -1.25
CA GLU A 792 30.11 13.42 -1.87
C GLU A 792 28.80 14.02 -2.42
N SER A 793 28.37 15.14 -1.86
CA SER A 793 27.07 15.80 -2.10
C SER A 793 27.25 17.32 -2.09
N ARG A 794 26.38 18.04 -2.80
CA ARG A 794 26.36 19.51 -2.80
C ARG A 794 25.36 19.99 -1.75
N VAL A 795 25.62 21.17 -1.21
CA VAL A 795 24.71 21.82 -0.26
C VAL A 795 23.39 22.18 -0.95
N LEU A 796 22.29 22.00 -0.22
CA LEU A 796 20.98 22.56 -0.49
C LEU A 796 20.61 23.59 0.59
N ARG A 797 19.84 24.61 0.22
CA ARG A 797 19.38 25.67 1.12
C ARG A 797 17.90 26.02 0.94
N GLY A 798 17.30 26.57 2.00
CA GLY A 798 15.97 27.21 1.99
C GLY A 798 14.78 26.32 2.35
N GLY A 799 14.89 24.99 2.26
CA GLY A 799 13.74 24.12 2.41
C GLY A 799 12.86 24.07 1.16
N SER A 800 11.71 23.41 1.26
CA SER A 800 10.78 23.23 0.13
C SER A 800 9.31 23.27 0.56
N PHE A 801 8.37 23.10 -0.38
CA PHE A 801 6.95 22.91 -0.10
C PHE A 801 6.62 21.67 0.77
N TYR A 802 7.60 20.80 1.04
CA TYR A 802 7.52 19.69 2.00
C TYR A 802 8.30 19.91 3.31
N SER A 803 9.10 20.96 3.42
CA SER A 803 9.77 21.30 4.68
C SER A 803 8.78 21.87 5.70
N ASP A 804 9.00 21.58 6.97
CA ASP A 804 8.31 22.21 8.10
C ASP A 804 9.04 23.49 8.55
N ALA A 805 8.55 24.14 9.61
CA ALA A 805 9.18 25.31 10.23
C ALA A 805 10.67 25.16 10.58
N VAL A 806 11.15 23.96 10.93
CA VAL A 806 12.57 23.73 11.27
C VAL A 806 13.42 23.74 9.99
N HIS A 807 12.96 23.04 8.96
CA HIS A 807 13.71 22.83 7.71
C HIS A 807 13.47 23.94 6.65
N VAL A 808 13.10 25.15 7.10
CA VAL A 808 12.99 26.39 6.29
C VAL A 808 13.67 27.59 6.97
N ARG A 809 14.44 27.37 8.04
CA ARG A 809 15.23 28.43 8.68
C ARG A 809 16.34 28.87 7.72
N ALA A 810 16.66 30.15 7.70
CA ALA A 810 17.64 30.73 6.78
C ALA A 810 19.08 30.23 7.00
N ALA A 811 19.37 29.61 8.15
CA ALA A 811 20.64 28.96 8.48
C ALA A 811 20.68 27.44 8.14
N ASP A 812 19.52 26.82 7.96
CA ASP A 812 19.32 25.37 7.81
C ASP A 812 20.11 24.80 6.62
N ARG A 813 20.74 23.64 6.84
CA ARG A 813 21.61 22.95 5.88
C ARG A 813 21.02 21.60 5.54
N ASP A 814 20.88 21.33 4.24
CA ASP A 814 20.75 19.95 3.76
C ASP A 814 21.76 19.70 2.63
N ARG A 815 21.82 18.46 2.16
CA ARG A 815 22.75 18.01 1.13
C ARG A 815 22.09 17.02 0.19
N PHE A 816 22.41 17.11 -1.08
CA PHE A 816 21.93 16.14 -2.06
C PHE A 816 23.03 15.76 -3.04
N ILE A 817 23.01 14.51 -3.47
CA ILE A 817 23.90 14.02 -4.55
C ILE A 817 23.54 14.70 -5.88
N LEU A 818 24.43 14.67 -6.87
CA LEU A 818 24.31 15.39 -8.15
C LEU A 818 23.18 14.87 -9.10
N THR A 819 22.06 14.40 -8.57
CA THR A 819 20.88 13.88 -9.28
C THR A 819 19.73 14.92 -9.28
N ARG A 820 18.48 14.50 -9.52
CA ARG A 820 17.32 15.36 -9.82
C ARG A 820 16.16 15.01 -8.88
N SER A 821 15.39 16.00 -8.42
CA SER A 821 14.21 15.82 -7.54
C SER A 821 13.11 16.85 -7.82
N ASP A 822 11.84 16.55 -7.52
CA ASP A 822 10.69 17.47 -7.65
C ASP A 822 10.67 18.59 -6.60
N VAL A 823 11.44 18.44 -5.52
CA VAL A 823 11.57 19.47 -4.48
C VAL A 823 12.82 20.35 -4.62
N ILE A 824 13.64 20.15 -5.67
CA ILE A 824 14.93 20.86 -5.85
C ILE A 824 14.91 21.71 -7.12
N GLY A 825 15.16 23.00 -6.94
CA GLY A 825 15.47 23.99 -7.97
C GLY A 825 16.81 24.68 -7.68
N PHE A 826 16.95 25.95 -8.08
CA PHE A 826 18.14 26.77 -7.85
C PHE A 826 17.90 28.24 -8.23
N ARG A 827 18.81 29.12 -7.79
CA ARG A 827 18.96 30.51 -8.30
C ARG A 827 20.44 30.82 -8.60
N CYS A 828 20.73 31.86 -9.37
CA CYS A 828 22.10 32.23 -9.73
C CYS A 828 22.57 33.55 -9.07
N VAL A 829 23.89 33.79 -9.09
CA VAL A 829 24.52 35.06 -8.71
C VAL A 829 25.49 35.57 -9.78
N ALA A 830 25.83 36.87 -9.70
CA ALA A 830 26.80 37.55 -10.56
C ALA A 830 27.70 38.48 -9.74
#